data_AF-A0A2A4NZC0-F1
#
_entry.id   AF-A0A2A4NZC0-F1
#
_cell.length_a   1.000
_cell.length_b   1.000
_cell.length_c   1.000
_cell.angle_alpha   90.00
_cell.angle_beta   90.00
_cell.angle_gamma   90.00
#
_symmetry.space_group_name_H-M   'P 1'
#
loop_
_entity.id
_entity.type
_entity.pdbx_description
1 polymer ?
#
loop_
_entity_poly.entity_id
_entity_poly.type
_entity_poly.pdbx_seq_one_letter_code
_entity_poly.pdbx_strand_id
1 'polypeptide(L)'
;MLVLAAFTFAVLPPQTGEAIQNVSGPSAGALLGHSLAAVNDLDDDGIPEMIVGAPGTNAAGPNSGAAFIYSSKTGHKITTFVSQSSGSRMGWAVANGGDFNRDGLPEMLVGGPGYNNNRGSVFLINGKNGVVLGQFDGFEDGDEQGAAIVTPGDINGDGSNDFLFGAPGFSSASSKNCGMVRAYSGRNRQLLFEIPGEFEGQRLGESMSLIGDIDDDGVADFMVGCPDADLALIISSASGETIREHRGTRGGQFGASATWLGDTNGDGINDYVIGEPLAANGSGLVHIFSGRDGNSLKVLKGDSPDGHFGSSLSSLNHGLLVGAPGVTPTGKCRLYGFPSWELEDDIFGFYEGGGCGQAVLAVAAETGAHIYLASPTAAGNGKDSGNVTLFEATFGSALSATRPRPILRASTGQVERRDHLSLDADFIADGWKSIVDKKGRWTLWTAANNKLAQQTAELISEMYLIMDNAFGTEPADLAESPITLVLTGSSKKQELVCASLSKSLDVNGAQWVAAASSSPHMLHHGLKFALVRSDKSTKNIKRPDVQLAHFAVHLEFVRRFGALPAWLPEAISYGLQDALVGEVYGYSNRGWEKLTSDYHAEWREQTADLFAANTPELQSLISGINTPFEQSRAYGQFAFGLWLLQLEPGTLGKLSASIAGQVGGRVAPGVQTGLLGDQQVQLVEASLGANPMSKAAAHFKELSLEGGPRARRNTAIAAIEKFATDHQLSRYLDAEGSFRIFTEFGTAAGKRSLMTISNGIRHLENALQPLDPGKGETVPTIFILRDRQTYHQLCEATAAAVPTVAAYVRRAKESTGFTLPSLPFSAYFDDPDSQQEAVPELSGLHNITHLWLRQKYGHLPLWLSEGLACAVEENARGLVYGNWNLSGFIFSWTHSEWRKRAKGFITGSGDSVEAFEWEGLPYGAEPPKVKMPRPTLEKLYEYRATTFREEYAHLAFAVAAYGLENNPRGLKKLCTNLQKEYQKNWITVGRFEPTSEWTVKCVNKSFGRKFAELLEAFWAEQ
;
A
#
# COMPACT_ATOMS: atom_id res chain seq x y z
N MET A 1 27.65 12.81 58.24
CA MET A 1 26.47 13.68 58.00
C MET A 1 25.81 13.15 56.74
N LEU A 2 24.90 12.18 56.78
CA LEU A 2 23.54 12.19 57.34
C LEU A 2 22.64 13.25 56.67
N VAL A 3 22.10 12.92 55.49
CA VAL A 3 20.68 13.14 55.14
C VAL A 3 20.20 11.92 54.36
N LEU A 4 19.06 11.39 54.81
CA LEU A 4 18.44 10.11 54.45
C LEU A 4 17.95 10.05 53.00
N ALA A 5 18.07 8.86 52.42
CA ALA A 5 17.17 8.35 51.40
C ALA A 5 15.74 8.17 51.99
N ALA A 6 14.73 8.68 51.30
CA ALA A 6 13.33 8.32 51.49
C ALA A 6 12.61 8.37 50.14
N PHE A 7 12.00 7.23 49.79
CA PHE A 7 11.20 6.96 48.59
C PHE A 7 10.07 7.97 48.35
N THR A 8 9.79 8.30 47.09
CA THR A 8 8.42 8.59 46.62
C THR A 8 8.34 8.31 45.11
N PHE A 9 7.68 7.20 44.77
CA PHE A 9 7.25 6.87 43.42
C PHE A 9 6.31 7.96 42.90
N ALA A 10 6.46 8.39 41.64
CA ALA A 10 5.44 9.16 40.93
C ALA A 10 5.35 8.67 39.48
N VAL A 11 4.13 8.47 39.03
CA VAL A 11 3.65 7.48 38.07
C VAL A 11 2.61 8.18 37.15
N LEU A 12 2.67 7.94 35.82
CA LEU A 12 1.62 8.02 34.73
C LEU A 12 1.36 9.34 33.91
N PRO A 13 0.89 9.31 32.62
CA PRO A 13 -0.36 8.66 32.13
C PRO A 13 -0.36 7.78 30.83
N PRO A 14 -1.46 6.99 30.60
CA PRO A 14 -1.65 5.93 29.58
C PRO A 14 -2.50 6.35 28.36
N GLN A 15 -2.53 5.58 27.25
CA GLN A 15 -3.58 5.72 26.22
C GLN A 15 -4.91 5.21 26.80
N THR A 16 -5.93 6.07 26.77
CA THR A 16 -7.24 5.88 27.41
C THR A 16 -8.29 5.48 26.37
N GLY A 17 -9.04 4.40 26.63
CA GLY A 17 -10.41 4.30 26.13
C GLY A 17 -11.30 5.05 27.12
N GLU A 18 -12.04 6.06 26.67
CA GLU A 18 -13.07 6.66 27.52
C GLU A 18 -14.25 5.71 27.61
N ALA A 19 -14.73 5.47 28.84
CA ALA A 19 -16.06 4.91 29.01
C ALA A 19 -17.02 5.91 28.36
N ILE A 20 -17.57 5.55 27.21
CA ILE A 20 -18.51 6.42 26.49
C ILE A 20 -19.77 6.54 27.34
N GLN A 21 -20.17 5.44 27.99
CA GLN A 21 -21.41 5.35 28.75
C GLN A 21 -21.32 4.28 29.85
N ASN A 22 -21.97 4.55 31.00
CA ASN A 22 -22.21 3.57 32.06
C ASN A 22 -23.72 3.37 32.24
N VAL A 23 -24.14 2.11 32.28
CA VAL A 23 -25.53 1.70 32.45
C VAL A 23 -25.67 0.92 33.75
N SER A 24 -26.46 1.44 34.68
CA SER A 24 -26.74 0.77 35.96
C SER A 24 -28.01 -0.07 35.91
N GLY A 25 -27.99 -1.17 36.65
CA GLY A 25 -29.13 -2.06 36.81
C GLY A 25 -30.32 -1.36 37.47
N PRO A 26 -31.55 -1.84 37.19
CA PRO A 26 -32.79 -1.18 37.61
C PRO A 26 -33.04 -1.23 39.13
N SER A 27 -32.43 -2.17 39.84
CA SER A 27 -32.61 -2.36 41.29
C SER A 27 -31.43 -3.11 41.90
N ALA A 28 -31.16 -2.89 43.20
CA ALA A 28 -30.15 -3.65 43.94
C ALA A 28 -30.35 -5.17 43.76
N GLY A 29 -29.27 -5.89 43.48
CA GLY A 29 -29.28 -7.33 43.25
C GLY A 29 -29.87 -7.76 41.90
N ALA A 30 -30.14 -6.84 40.96
CA ALA A 30 -30.65 -7.20 39.64
C ALA A 30 -29.66 -8.03 38.79
N LEU A 31 -28.36 -7.95 39.11
CA LEU A 31 -27.28 -8.62 38.38
C LEU A 31 -27.24 -8.21 36.90
N LEU A 32 -27.48 -6.93 36.59
CA LEU A 32 -27.38 -6.43 35.22
C LEU A 32 -25.99 -6.73 34.64
N GLY A 33 -25.94 -7.34 33.47
CA GLY A 33 -24.70 -7.75 32.82
C GLY A 33 -24.26 -9.17 33.18
N HIS A 34 -25.17 -10.02 33.67
CA HIS A 34 -24.85 -11.44 33.87
C HIS A 34 -24.60 -12.17 32.54
N SER A 35 -25.32 -11.77 31.48
CA SER A 35 -25.11 -12.23 30.12
C SER A 35 -25.24 -11.06 29.13
N LEU A 36 -24.57 -11.16 28.00
CA LEU A 36 -24.49 -10.12 26.97
C LEU A 36 -24.47 -10.78 25.59
N ALA A 37 -25.18 -10.20 24.62
CA ALA A 37 -25.06 -10.56 23.21
C ALA A 37 -25.28 -9.34 22.32
N ALA A 38 -24.65 -9.36 21.14
CA ALA A 38 -24.96 -8.41 20.07
C ALA A 38 -26.28 -8.82 19.41
N VAL A 39 -27.14 -7.84 19.17
CA VAL A 39 -28.37 -7.96 18.37
C VAL A 39 -28.26 -6.96 17.22
N ASN A 40 -29.08 -7.09 16.18
CA ASN A 40 -28.96 -6.21 15.00
C ASN A 40 -29.25 -4.76 15.34
N ASP A 41 -28.88 -3.89 14.40
CA ASP A 41 -29.18 -2.46 14.35
C ASP A 41 -30.71 -2.20 14.36
N LEU A 42 -31.30 -1.95 15.52
CA LEU A 42 -32.72 -1.68 15.77
C LEU A 42 -33.05 -0.18 15.67
N ASP A 43 -32.05 0.69 15.77
CA ASP A 43 -32.18 2.15 15.65
C ASP A 43 -31.64 2.73 14.32
N ASP A 44 -31.21 1.86 13.40
CA ASP A 44 -30.71 2.14 12.05
C ASP A 44 -29.48 3.09 12.04
N ASP A 45 -28.62 3.00 13.07
CA ASP A 45 -27.47 3.88 13.26
C ASP A 45 -26.13 3.35 12.73
N GLY A 46 -26.14 2.14 12.17
CA GLY A 46 -25.02 1.40 11.62
C GLY A 46 -24.27 0.52 12.64
N ILE A 47 -24.69 0.48 13.91
CA ILE A 47 -24.04 -0.27 14.99
C ILE A 47 -25.04 -1.27 15.60
N PRO A 48 -24.76 -2.59 15.57
CA PRO A 48 -25.63 -3.58 16.20
C PRO A 48 -25.82 -3.33 17.71
N GLU A 49 -27.06 -3.35 18.21
CA GLU A 49 -27.37 -3.15 19.62
C GLU A 49 -26.91 -4.27 20.55
N MET A 50 -27.05 -4.03 21.84
CA MET A 50 -26.68 -4.97 22.88
C MET A 50 -27.92 -5.40 23.67
N ILE A 51 -28.11 -6.70 23.80
CA ILE A 51 -29.02 -7.28 24.80
C ILE A 51 -28.22 -7.67 26.05
N VAL A 52 -28.76 -7.31 27.22
CA VAL A 52 -28.12 -7.45 28.53
C VAL A 52 -29.05 -8.18 29.50
N GLY A 53 -28.59 -9.30 30.04
CA GLY A 53 -29.31 -10.09 31.04
C GLY A 53 -29.18 -9.54 32.46
N ALA A 54 -30.27 -9.61 33.23
CA ALA A 54 -30.36 -9.20 34.63
C ALA A 54 -31.22 -10.21 35.44
N PRO A 55 -30.73 -11.44 35.65
CA PRO A 55 -31.53 -12.54 36.21
C PRO A 55 -31.97 -12.33 37.66
N GLY A 56 -31.32 -11.44 38.41
CA GLY A 56 -31.70 -11.11 39.80
C GLY A 56 -32.83 -10.08 39.92
N THR A 57 -33.38 -9.60 38.80
CA THR A 57 -34.44 -8.57 38.80
C THR A 57 -35.72 -9.08 39.49
N ASN A 58 -36.32 -8.26 40.35
CA ASN A 58 -37.49 -8.61 41.16
C ASN A 58 -38.83 -8.03 40.62
N ALA A 59 -38.91 -7.71 39.33
CA ALA A 59 -40.00 -6.93 38.76
C ALA A 59 -41.38 -7.61 38.81
N ALA A 60 -41.45 -8.95 38.73
CA ALA A 60 -42.69 -9.73 38.90
C ALA A 60 -42.68 -10.67 40.12
N GLY A 61 -41.67 -10.56 40.99
CA GLY A 61 -41.45 -11.41 42.16
C GLY A 61 -39.96 -11.71 42.37
N PRO A 62 -39.57 -12.33 43.50
CA PRO A 62 -38.18 -12.66 43.78
C PRO A 62 -37.50 -13.40 42.62
N ASN A 63 -36.35 -12.89 42.16
CA ASN A 63 -35.54 -13.43 41.06
C ASN A 63 -36.35 -13.76 39.79
N SER A 64 -37.36 -12.96 39.45
CA SER A 64 -38.09 -13.10 38.19
C SER A 64 -37.16 -12.95 36.97
N GLY A 65 -36.17 -12.07 37.05
CA GLY A 65 -35.20 -11.79 35.99
C GLY A 65 -35.77 -10.96 34.85
N ALA A 66 -34.87 -10.33 34.10
CA ALA A 66 -35.17 -9.48 32.96
C ALA A 66 -34.02 -9.49 31.94
N ALA A 67 -34.31 -9.09 30.71
CA ALA A 67 -33.32 -8.74 29.69
C ALA A 67 -33.62 -7.33 29.14
N PHE A 68 -32.57 -6.57 28.84
CA PHE A 68 -32.65 -5.17 28.43
C PHE A 68 -31.94 -4.98 27.10
N ILE A 69 -32.50 -4.20 26.18
CA ILE A 69 -31.78 -3.79 24.96
C ILE A 69 -31.34 -2.35 25.10
N TYR A 70 -30.07 -2.09 24.78
CA TYR A 70 -29.48 -0.76 24.76
C TYR A 70 -28.91 -0.45 23.37
N SER A 71 -29.13 0.77 22.90
CA SER A 71 -28.42 1.35 21.75
C SER A 71 -26.92 1.28 22.02
N SER A 72 -26.19 0.60 21.15
CA SER A 72 -24.76 0.38 21.28
C SER A 72 -23.94 1.67 21.17
N LYS A 73 -24.47 2.66 20.45
CA LYS A 73 -23.84 3.97 20.26
C LYS A 73 -24.10 4.94 21.41
N THR A 74 -25.33 4.97 21.92
CA THR A 74 -25.77 5.99 22.90
C THR A 74 -25.94 5.46 24.32
N GLY A 75 -25.97 4.14 24.48
CA GLY A 75 -26.38 3.44 25.71
C GLY A 75 -27.81 3.76 26.17
N HIS A 76 -28.63 4.35 25.29
CA HIS A 76 -30.04 4.56 25.55
C HIS A 76 -30.78 3.23 25.57
N LYS A 77 -31.65 3.03 26.56
CA LYS A 77 -32.45 1.81 26.67
C LYS A 77 -33.57 1.81 25.63
N ILE A 78 -33.54 0.87 24.69
CA ILE A 78 -34.55 0.72 23.65
C ILE A 78 -35.78 -0.01 24.20
N THR A 79 -35.57 -1.18 24.81
CA THR A 79 -36.67 -2.01 25.32
C THR A 79 -36.28 -2.89 26.50
N THR A 80 -37.27 -3.57 27.10
CA THR A 80 -37.09 -4.43 28.28
C THR A 80 -38.04 -5.61 28.22
N PHE A 81 -37.52 -6.79 28.53
CA PHE A 81 -38.27 -8.04 28.67
C PHE A 81 -38.20 -8.50 30.11
N VAL A 82 -39.36 -8.73 30.73
CA VAL A 82 -39.46 -9.09 32.14
C VAL A 82 -40.25 -10.39 32.27
N SER A 83 -39.71 -11.35 33.02
CA SER A 83 -40.46 -12.56 33.34
C SER A 83 -41.65 -12.22 34.22
N GLN A 84 -42.80 -12.82 33.94
CA GLN A 84 -43.97 -12.75 34.82
C GLN A 84 -43.95 -13.83 35.90
N SER A 85 -42.91 -14.69 35.92
CA SER A 85 -42.80 -15.82 36.85
C SER A 85 -41.68 -15.57 37.86
N SER A 86 -42.00 -15.64 39.15
CA SER A 86 -41.00 -15.58 40.23
C SER A 86 -40.04 -16.75 40.13
N GLY A 87 -38.75 -16.51 40.41
CA GLY A 87 -37.70 -17.52 40.37
C GLY A 87 -37.21 -17.88 38.96
N SER A 88 -37.81 -17.32 37.91
CA SER A 88 -37.50 -17.65 36.51
C SER A 88 -36.05 -17.34 36.11
N ARG A 89 -35.40 -16.35 36.75
CA ARG A 89 -34.04 -15.89 36.42
C ARG A 89 -33.86 -15.57 34.94
N MET A 90 -34.87 -14.99 34.30
CA MET A 90 -34.81 -14.59 32.90
C MET A 90 -33.63 -13.64 32.64
N GLY A 91 -32.96 -13.81 31.52
CA GLY A 91 -31.70 -13.11 31.22
C GLY A 91 -30.47 -13.82 31.79
N TRP A 92 -30.60 -15.10 32.16
CA TRP A 92 -29.44 -15.92 32.53
C TRP A 92 -28.53 -16.13 31.31
N ALA A 93 -29.11 -16.52 30.17
CA ALA A 93 -28.45 -16.57 28.88
C ALA A 93 -29.21 -15.69 27.87
N VAL A 94 -28.49 -15.07 26.94
CA VAL A 94 -29.07 -14.28 25.84
C VAL A 94 -28.32 -14.58 24.55
N ALA A 95 -29.03 -14.64 23.41
CA ALA A 95 -28.44 -14.87 22.10
C ALA A 95 -29.26 -14.22 20.98
N ASN A 96 -28.62 -13.97 19.84
CA ASN A 96 -29.31 -13.59 18.59
C ASN A 96 -29.92 -14.84 17.95
N GLY A 97 -31.23 -14.80 17.72
CA GLY A 97 -32.04 -15.92 17.23
C GLY A 97 -32.23 -15.99 15.71
N GLY A 98 -31.72 -15.02 14.94
CA GLY A 98 -31.98 -14.95 13.49
C GLY A 98 -33.40 -14.47 13.15
N ASP A 99 -33.66 -14.15 11.87
CA ASP A 99 -34.99 -13.70 11.39
C ASP A 99 -35.92 -14.90 11.14
N PHE A 100 -36.49 -15.40 12.23
CA PHE A 100 -37.39 -16.56 12.26
C PHE A 100 -38.72 -16.23 11.60
N ASN A 101 -39.26 -15.03 11.84
CA ASN A 101 -40.58 -14.65 11.33
C ASN A 101 -40.54 -14.06 9.90
N ARG A 102 -39.34 -13.83 9.34
CA ARG A 102 -39.06 -13.28 8.01
C ARG A 102 -39.58 -11.86 7.81
N ASP A 103 -39.64 -11.07 8.88
CA ASP A 103 -40.04 -9.66 8.84
C ASP A 103 -38.87 -8.72 8.55
N GLY A 104 -37.66 -9.26 8.35
CA GLY A 104 -36.43 -8.54 8.09
C GLY A 104 -35.67 -8.13 9.34
N LEU A 105 -36.18 -8.44 10.54
CA LEU A 105 -35.54 -8.14 11.82
C LEU A 105 -35.37 -9.42 12.65
N PRO A 106 -34.12 -9.86 12.91
CA PRO A 106 -33.89 -11.04 13.72
C PRO A 106 -34.49 -11.00 15.14
N GLU A 107 -35.00 -12.16 15.55
CA GLU A 107 -35.46 -12.47 16.89
C GLU A 107 -34.31 -12.60 17.89
N MET A 108 -34.66 -12.60 19.17
CA MET A 108 -33.74 -12.81 20.30
C MET A 108 -34.17 -14.02 21.12
N LEU A 109 -33.19 -14.73 21.67
CA LEU A 109 -33.43 -15.84 22.61
C LEU A 109 -33.00 -15.41 24.01
N VAL A 110 -33.87 -15.65 24.99
CA VAL A 110 -33.61 -15.32 26.40
C VAL A 110 -33.89 -16.54 27.28
N GLY A 111 -32.87 -17.00 27.99
CA GLY A 111 -32.92 -18.15 28.90
C GLY A 111 -33.41 -17.77 30.29
N GLY A 112 -34.20 -18.66 30.88
CA GLY A 112 -34.70 -18.60 32.25
C GLY A 112 -34.64 -19.98 32.91
N PRO A 113 -33.46 -20.46 33.33
CA PRO A 113 -33.27 -21.82 33.85
C PRO A 113 -34.06 -22.11 35.14
N GLY A 114 -34.45 -21.07 35.89
CA GLY A 114 -35.27 -21.20 37.08
C GLY A 114 -36.78 -21.28 36.81
N TYR A 115 -37.20 -21.16 35.54
CA TYR A 115 -38.61 -21.17 35.16
C TYR A 115 -39.28 -22.50 35.55
N ASN A 116 -40.50 -22.43 36.09
CA ASN A 116 -41.34 -23.58 36.46
C ASN A 116 -40.59 -24.67 37.26
N ASN A 117 -40.29 -24.42 38.53
CA ASN A 117 -39.54 -25.32 39.42
C ASN A 117 -38.16 -25.73 38.88
N ASN A 118 -37.41 -24.79 38.31
CA ASN A 118 -36.12 -25.06 37.67
C ASN A 118 -36.19 -26.06 36.50
N ARG A 119 -37.36 -26.31 35.92
CA ARG A 119 -37.45 -27.00 34.63
C ARG A 119 -36.69 -26.23 33.54
N GLY A 120 -36.74 -24.90 33.65
CA GLY A 120 -36.07 -23.99 32.75
C GLY A 120 -36.82 -23.78 31.44
N SER A 121 -36.58 -22.64 30.80
CA SER A 121 -37.17 -22.32 29.51
C SER A 121 -36.31 -21.34 28.72
N VAL A 122 -36.45 -21.35 27.41
CA VAL A 122 -35.90 -20.34 26.50
C VAL A 122 -37.06 -19.65 25.78
N PHE A 123 -37.08 -18.32 25.83
CA PHE A 123 -38.10 -17.49 25.19
C PHE A 123 -37.55 -16.92 23.88
N LEU A 124 -38.29 -17.11 22.78
CA LEU A 124 -38.05 -16.48 21.49
C LEU A 124 -38.85 -15.17 21.43
N ILE A 125 -38.15 -14.05 21.34
CA ILE A 125 -38.70 -12.71 21.46
C ILE A 125 -38.48 -11.96 20.14
N ASN A 126 -39.54 -11.37 19.61
CA ASN A 126 -39.48 -10.54 18.41
C ASN A 126 -38.59 -9.30 18.64
N GLY A 127 -37.62 -9.09 17.74
CA GLY A 127 -36.65 -7.99 17.80
C GLY A 127 -37.26 -6.59 17.75
N LYS A 128 -38.41 -6.44 17.07
CA LYS A 128 -39.06 -5.16 16.79
C LYS A 128 -39.98 -4.68 17.90
N ASN A 129 -40.78 -5.58 18.47
CA ASN A 129 -41.90 -5.22 19.36
C ASN A 129 -41.87 -5.92 20.72
N GLY A 130 -40.91 -6.83 20.95
CA GLY A 130 -40.75 -7.50 22.22
C GLY A 130 -41.79 -8.57 22.53
N VAL A 131 -42.61 -8.96 21.56
CA VAL A 131 -43.61 -10.02 21.73
C VAL A 131 -42.92 -11.37 21.77
N VAL A 132 -43.29 -12.20 22.73
CA VAL A 132 -42.86 -13.61 22.78
C VAL A 132 -43.53 -14.37 21.63
N LEU A 133 -42.73 -14.84 20.69
CA LEU A 133 -43.17 -15.61 19.51
C LEU A 133 -43.17 -17.13 19.77
N GLY A 134 -42.37 -17.57 20.74
CA GLY A 134 -42.22 -18.98 21.09
C GLY A 134 -41.54 -19.18 22.44
N GLN A 135 -41.71 -20.37 22.99
CA GLN A 135 -41.13 -20.79 24.26
C GLN A 135 -40.70 -22.26 24.16
N PHE A 136 -39.52 -22.58 24.67
CA PHE A 136 -38.93 -23.92 24.67
C PHE A 136 -38.69 -24.36 26.11
N ASP A 137 -39.63 -25.12 26.66
CA ASP A 137 -39.56 -25.60 28.03
C ASP A 137 -38.66 -26.83 28.17
N GLY A 138 -38.00 -26.92 29.32
CA GLY A 138 -37.37 -28.17 29.76
C GLY A 138 -38.37 -29.31 29.93
N PHE A 139 -37.85 -30.51 30.11
CA PHE A 139 -38.68 -31.71 30.14
C PHE A 139 -39.15 -32.00 31.57
N GLU A 140 -38.22 -32.06 32.52
CA GLU A 140 -38.49 -32.34 33.93
C GLU A 140 -38.09 -31.19 34.86
N ASP A 141 -38.68 -31.17 36.06
CA ASP A 141 -38.36 -30.20 37.09
C ASP A 141 -36.91 -30.39 37.53
N GLY A 142 -36.11 -29.32 37.48
CA GLY A 142 -34.68 -29.36 37.79
C GLY A 142 -33.75 -29.51 36.58
N ASP A 143 -34.27 -29.62 35.35
CA ASP A 143 -33.44 -29.70 34.12
C ASP A 143 -32.58 -28.45 33.90
N GLU A 144 -33.03 -27.28 34.36
CA GLU A 144 -32.37 -25.98 34.17
C GLU A 144 -32.18 -25.58 32.70
N GLN A 145 -33.12 -25.97 31.81
CA GLN A 145 -33.04 -25.62 30.38
C GLN A 145 -32.96 -24.09 30.16
N GLY A 146 -32.07 -23.68 29.26
CA GLY A 146 -31.78 -22.27 29.01
C GLY A 146 -30.69 -21.70 29.90
N ALA A 147 -29.91 -22.56 30.56
CA ALA A 147 -28.66 -22.18 31.23
C ALA A 147 -27.60 -21.69 30.22
N ALA A 148 -27.56 -22.26 29.01
CA ALA A 148 -26.74 -21.82 27.90
C ALA A 148 -27.54 -21.91 26.58
N ILE A 149 -27.25 -21.01 25.63
CA ILE A 149 -27.95 -20.90 24.34
C ILE A 149 -26.91 -20.66 23.24
N VAL A 150 -27.02 -21.41 22.14
CA VAL A 150 -26.18 -21.25 20.94
C VAL A 150 -27.02 -21.37 19.68
N THR A 151 -26.67 -20.63 18.62
CA THR A 151 -27.38 -20.61 17.32
C THR A 151 -26.44 -21.00 16.17
N PRO A 152 -26.23 -22.30 15.91
CA PRO A 152 -25.23 -22.79 14.92
C PRO A 152 -25.54 -22.48 13.45
N GLY A 153 -26.70 -21.89 13.15
CA GLY A 153 -27.21 -21.76 11.79
C GLY A 153 -28.16 -22.90 11.45
N ASP A 154 -28.41 -23.11 10.16
CA ASP A 154 -29.33 -24.14 9.67
C ASP A 154 -28.63 -25.52 9.64
N ILE A 155 -28.80 -26.32 10.69
CA ILE A 155 -28.11 -27.62 10.84
C ILE A 155 -28.89 -28.76 10.19
N ASN A 156 -30.19 -28.55 9.91
CA ASN A 156 -31.06 -29.55 9.29
C ASN A 156 -31.36 -29.28 7.80
N GLY A 157 -30.90 -28.15 7.25
CA GLY A 157 -31.07 -27.75 5.85
C GLY A 157 -32.48 -27.27 5.50
N ASP A 158 -33.29 -26.85 6.46
CA ASP A 158 -34.68 -26.42 6.24
C ASP A 158 -34.84 -24.94 5.84
N GLY A 159 -33.73 -24.21 5.78
CA GLY A 159 -33.62 -22.81 5.39
C GLY A 159 -33.88 -21.82 6.52
N SER A 160 -33.88 -22.26 7.78
CA SER A 160 -34.01 -21.43 8.98
C SER A 160 -32.92 -21.78 9.99
N ASN A 161 -32.42 -20.79 10.75
CA ASN A 161 -31.39 -21.03 11.76
C ASN A 161 -31.94 -21.86 12.93
N ASP A 162 -31.22 -22.91 13.32
CA ASP A 162 -31.57 -23.80 14.41
C ASP A 162 -30.94 -23.37 15.74
N PHE A 163 -31.39 -24.00 16.85
CA PHE A 163 -31.05 -23.58 18.21
C PHE A 163 -30.57 -24.75 19.07
N LEU A 164 -29.55 -24.52 19.89
CA LEU A 164 -29.03 -25.46 20.88
C LEU A 164 -29.23 -24.89 22.29
N PHE A 165 -29.84 -25.67 23.18
CA PHE A 165 -30.09 -25.29 24.57
C PHE A 165 -29.45 -26.27 25.55
N GLY A 166 -28.72 -25.73 26.52
CA GLY A 166 -28.15 -26.47 27.63
C GLY A 166 -29.14 -26.65 28.78
N ALA A 167 -29.16 -27.86 29.35
CA ALA A 167 -29.96 -28.27 30.50
C ALA A 167 -29.08 -29.05 31.49
N PRO A 168 -28.18 -28.36 32.21
CA PRO A 168 -27.13 -28.99 33.04
C PRO A 168 -27.67 -29.76 34.26
N GLY A 169 -28.89 -29.44 34.71
CA GLY A 169 -29.54 -30.15 35.81
C GLY A 169 -30.21 -31.47 35.40
N PHE A 170 -30.29 -31.76 34.09
CA PHE A 170 -30.92 -32.98 33.59
C PHE A 170 -30.31 -34.23 34.23
N SER A 171 -31.18 -35.15 34.62
CA SER A 171 -30.81 -36.45 35.18
C SER A 171 -31.34 -37.56 34.28
N SER A 172 -30.44 -38.43 33.83
CA SER A 172 -30.84 -39.65 33.13
C SER A 172 -31.24 -40.74 34.14
N ALA A 173 -31.82 -41.84 33.65
CA ALA A 173 -32.18 -42.99 34.49
C ALA A 173 -30.98 -43.59 35.26
N SER A 174 -29.76 -43.41 34.74
CA SER A 174 -28.53 -43.99 35.29
C SER A 174 -27.58 -42.97 35.92
N SER A 175 -27.78 -41.67 35.74
CA SER A 175 -26.83 -40.64 36.19
C SER A 175 -27.53 -39.34 36.56
N LYS A 176 -27.36 -38.91 37.82
CA LYS A 176 -27.95 -37.67 38.33
C LYS A 176 -27.16 -36.46 37.87
N ASN A 177 -27.85 -35.38 37.50
CA ASN A 177 -27.24 -34.13 37.04
C ASN A 177 -26.13 -34.37 36.00
N CYS A 178 -26.34 -35.32 35.09
CA CYS A 178 -25.40 -35.57 33.99
C CYS A 178 -25.44 -34.42 32.98
N GLY A 179 -26.56 -33.69 32.93
CA GLY A 179 -26.79 -32.61 31.99
C GLY A 179 -27.16 -33.12 30.60
N MET A 180 -27.52 -32.19 29.72
CA MET A 180 -28.06 -32.45 28.40
C MET A 180 -27.90 -31.22 27.51
N VAL A 181 -27.67 -31.43 26.21
CA VAL A 181 -27.87 -30.41 25.16
C VAL A 181 -29.00 -30.86 24.23
N ARG A 182 -29.93 -29.96 23.93
CA ARG A 182 -31.07 -30.22 23.03
C ARG A 182 -31.03 -29.28 21.83
N ALA A 183 -31.16 -29.84 20.63
CA ALA A 183 -31.24 -29.11 19.37
C ALA A 183 -32.68 -28.95 18.90
N TYR A 184 -33.08 -27.76 18.45
CA TYR A 184 -34.42 -27.47 17.97
C TYR A 184 -34.38 -26.77 16.61
N SER A 185 -35.30 -27.15 15.72
CA SER A 185 -35.48 -26.48 14.44
C SER A 185 -35.99 -25.06 14.65
N GLY A 186 -35.33 -24.08 14.06
CA GLY A 186 -35.82 -22.71 14.00
C GLY A 186 -36.82 -22.47 12.88
N ARG A 187 -37.40 -23.51 12.28
CA ARG A 187 -38.54 -23.35 11.37
C ARG A 187 -39.85 -23.77 12.03
N ASN A 188 -39.82 -24.90 12.73
CA ASN A 188 -41.02 -25.55 13.25
C ASN A 188 -40.97 -25.85 14.76
N ARG A 189 -39.84 -25.52 15.42
CA ARG A 189 -39.58 -25.76 16.86
C ARG A 189 -39.57 -27.22 17.27
N GLN A 190 -39.41 -28.14 16.31
CA GLN A 190 -39.27 -29.56 16.61
C GLN A 190 -37.88 -29.84 17.15
N LEU A 191 -37.81 -30.76 18.10
CA LEU A 191 -36.55 -31.33 18.58
C LEU A 191 -35.87 -32.07 17.42
N LEU A 192 -34.62 -31.74 17.16
CA LEU A 192 -33.77 -32.36 16.13
C LEU A 192 -33.01 -33.54 16.73
N PHE A 193 -32.26 -33.29 17.80
CA PHE A 193 -31.53 -34.32 18.54
C PHE A 193 -31.27 -33.89 20.00
N GLU A 194 -30.81 -34.85 20.80
CA GLU A 194 -30.45 -34.69 22.21
C GLU A 194 -29.10 -35.35 22.47
N ILE A 195 -28.28 -34.69 23.30
CA ILE A 195 -26.95 -35.18 23.70
C ILE A 195 -26.89 -35.25 25.22
N PRO A 196 -27.10 -36.43 25.82
CA PRO A 196 -27.04 -36.60 27.27
C PRO A 196 -25.59 -36.61 27.77
N GLY A 197 -25.39 -36.12 29.00
CA GLY A 197 -24.16 -36.41 29.74
C GLY A 197 -24.05 -37.90 30.07
N GLU A 198 -22.81 -38.36 30.18
CA GLU A 198 -22.43 -39.76 30.33
C GLU A 198 -22.32 -40.21 31.79
N PHE A 199 -22.07 -39.30 32.73
CA PHE A 199 -21.85 -39.65 34.14
C PHE A 199 -22.46 -38.66 35.13
N GLU A 200 -22.64 -39.12 36.38
CA GLU A 200 -23.23 -38.33 37.45
C GLU A 200 -22.40 -37.08 37.77
N GLY A 201 -23.08 -35.93 37.83
CA GLY A 201 -22.45 -34.64 38.12
C GLY A 201 -21.67 -34.04 36.95
N GLN A 202 -21.74 -34.59 35.74
CA GLN A 202 -21.10 -34.00 34.56
C GLN A 202 -21.65 -32.61 34.22
N ARG A 203 -22.95 -32.36 34.43
CA ARG A 203 -23.60 -31.08 34.14
C ARG A 203 -23.37 -30.58 32.71
N LEU A 204 -23.43 -31.48 31.73
CA LEU A 204 -23.33 -31.14 30.30
C LEU A 204 -24.35 -30.05 29.91
N GLY A 205 -23.88 -29.04 29.18
CA GLY A 205 -24.72 -27.91 28.76
C GLY A 205 -24.71 -26.72 29.73
N GLU A 206 -23.82 -26.70 30.72
CA GLU A 206 -23.68 -25.58 31.65
C GLU A 206 -23.09 -24.33 31.00
N SER A 207 -22.14 -24.51 30.07
CA SER A 207 -21.62 -23.45 29.20
C SER A 207 -21.54 -23.98 27.77
N MET A 208 -21.80 -23.11 26.78
CA MET A 208 -21.71 -23.48 25.36
C MET A 208 -21.21 -22.30 24.53
N SER A 209 -20.55 -22.59 23.41
CA SER A 209 -20.06 -21.58 22.47
C SER A 209 -19.88 -22.18 21.07
N LEU A 210 -20.05 -21.37 20.01
CA LEU A 210 -19.66 -21.78 18.66
C LEU A 210 -18.15 -21.64 18.49
N ILE A 211 -17.55 -22.60 17.80
CA ILE A 211 -16.11 -22.60 17.57
C ILE A 211 -15.72 -22.67 16.09
N GLY A 212 -16.69 -22.55 15.18
CA GLY A 212 -16.50 -22.68 13.73
C GLY A 212 -16.57 -24.14 13.30
N ASP A 213 -16.41 -24.38 12.00
CA ASP A 213 -16.40 -25.72 11.41
C ASP A 213 -15.04 -26.40 11.67
N ILE A 214 -15.03 -27.39 12.57
CA ILE A 214 -13.80 -28.08 13.02
C ILE A 214 -13.59 -29.39 12.26
N ASP A 215 -14.67 -30.03 11.80
CA ASP A 215 -14.62 -31.29 11.05
C ASP A 215 -14.76 -31.14 9.52
N ASP A 216 -14.85 -29.90 9.02
CA ASP A 216 -14.92 -29.51 7.59
C ASP A 216 -16.19 -30.06 6.90
N ASP A 217 -17.30 -30.14 7.65
CA ASP A 217 -18.59 -30.62 7.14
C ASP A 217 -19.47 -29.49 6.54
N GLY A 218 -19.02 -28.23 6.64
CA GLY A 218 -19.70 -27.04 6.16
C GLY A 218 -20.67 -26.42 7.18
N VAL A 219 -20.80 -26.99 8.38
CA VAL A 219 -21.63 -26.51 9.48
C VAL A 219 -20.73 -26.09 10.64
N ALA A 220 -21.07 -24.98 11.32
CA ALA A 220 -20.26 -24.54 12.46
C ALA A 220 -20.49 -25.46 13.67
N ASP A 221 -19.41 -25.97 14.26
CA ASP A 221 -19.42 -26.81 15.45
C ASP A 221 -19.48 -26.00 16.75
N PHE A 222 -19.77 -26.71 17.83
CA PHE A 222 -19.92 -26.11 19.14
C PHE A 222 -19.14 -26.84 20.22
N MET A 223 -18.77 -26.07 21.23
CA MET A 223 -18.18 -26.57 22.46
C MET A 223 -19.23 -26.58 23.57
N VAL A 224 -19.16 -27.61 24.41
CA VAL A 224 -19.94 -27.72 25.64
C VAL A 224 -19.00 -27.89 26.82
N GLY A 225 -19.04 -26.93 27.74
CA GLY A 225 -18.29 -27.01 28.99
C GLY A 225 -19.10 -27.67 30.11
N CYS A 226 -18.36 -28.40 30.94
CA CYS A 226 -18.81 -29.11 32.13
C CYS A 226 -17.90 -28.69 33.30
N PRO A 227 -17.99 -27.44 33.79
CA PRO A 227 -16.95 -26.86 34.65
C PRO A 227 -16.76 -27.64 35.94
N ASP A 228 -17.84 -28.09 36.58
CA ASP A 228 -17.76 -28.89 37.82
C ASP A 228 -17.10 -30.26 37.64
N ALA A 229 -17.05 -30.76 36.39
CA ALA A 229 -16.37 -31.99 36.01
C ALA A 229 -14.98 -31.75 35.39
N ASP A 230 -14.55 -30.49 35.30
CA ASP A 230 -13.31 -30.05 34.64
C ASP A 230 -13.16 -30.60 33.21
N LEU A 231 -14.25 -30.56 32.45
CA LEU A 231 -14.39 -31.21 31.14
C LEU A 231 -14.95 -30.23 30.11
N ALA A 232 -14.46 -30.31 28.87
CA ALA A 232 -15.08 -29.66 27.72
C ALA A 232 -15.15 -30.63 26.54
N LEU A 233 -16.29 -30.66 25.85
CA LEU A 233 -16.53 -31.48 24.67
C LEU A 233 -16.66 -30.60 23.44
N ILE A 234 -16.06 -31.02 22.34
CA ILE A 234 -16.28 -30.47 20.99
C ILE A 234 -17.24 -31.40 20.26
N ILE A 235 -18.32 -30.85 19.73
CA ILE A 235 -19.42 -31.62 19.19
C ILE A 235 -19.79 -31.06 17.82
N SER A 236 -19.97 -31.96 16.85
CA SER A 236 -20.46 -31.62 15.52
C SER A 236 -21.89 -31.14 15.60
N SER A 237 -22.18 -29.95 15.08
CA SER A 237 -23.55 -29.42 15.08
C SER A 237 -24.47 -30.19 14.13
N ALA A 238 -23.93 -30.75 13.05
CA ALA A 238 -24.72 -31.49 12.07
C ALA A 238 -25.12 -32.89 12.56
N SER A 239 -24.22 -33.59 13.25
CA SER A 239 -24.41 -34.99 13.65
C SER A 239 -24.73 -35.18 15.13
N GLY A 240 -24.36 -34.22 15.99
CA GLY A 240 -24.39 -34.38 17.45
C GLY A 240 -23.29 -35.31 17.99
N GLU A 241 -22.34 -35.74 17.16
CA GLU A 241 -21.24 -36.61 17.58
C GLU A 241 -20.14 -35.81 18.29
N THR A 242 -19.53 -36.41 19.31
CA THR A 242 -18.36 -35.82 19.98
C THR A 242 -17.15 -35.95 19.07
N ILE A 243 -16.67 -34.82 18.57
CA ILE A 243 -15.43 -34.73 17.79
C ILE A 243 -14.24 -34.94 18.73
N ARG A 244 -14.22 -34.25 19.88
CA ARG A 244 -13.10 -34.28 20.84
C ARG A 244 -13.52 -34.05 22.29
N GLU A 245 -12.68 -34.53 23.19
CA GLU A 245 -12.79 -34.34 24.63
C GLU A 245 -11.51 -33.69 25.20
N HIS A 246 -11.67 -32.67 26.05
CA HIS A 246 -10.60 -32.02 26.80
C HIS A 246 -10.86 -32.06 28.30
N ARG A 247 -9.81 -32.34 29.09
CA ARG A 247 -9.88 -32.38 30.55
C ARG A 247 -8.88 -31.43 31.18
N GLY A 248 -9.35 -30.68 32.16
CA GLY A 248 -8.53 -29.76 32.94
C GLY A 248 -8.01 -30.32 34.25
N THR A 249 -7.52 -29.42 35.09
CA THR A 249 -7.09 -29.73 36.45
C THR A 249 -8.30 -29.90 37.37
N ARG A 250 -8.20 -30.86 38.29
CA ARG A 250 -9.28 -31.17 39.22
C ARG A 250 -9.64 -29.97 40.11
N GLY A 251 -10.90 -29.54 40.06
CA GLY A 251 -11.42 -28.36 40.75
C GLY A 251 -11.01 -27.03 40.09
N GLY A 252 -10.50 -27.06 38.86
CA GLY A 252 -10.08 -25.89 38.10
C GLY A 252 -11.21 -25.17 37.37
N GLN A 253 -12.38 -25.80 37.25
CA GLN A 253 -13.52 -25.36 36.45
C GLN A 253 -13.22 -25.26 34.96
N PHE A 254 -12.54 -26.26 34.41
CA PHE A 254 -12.20 -26.29 32.99
C PHE A 254 -13.46 -26.41 32.13
N GLY A 255 -13.58 -25.54 31.13
CA GLY A 255 -14.79 -25.39 30.33
C GLY A 255 -15.74 -24.30 30.84
N ALA A 256 -15.36 -23.49 31.83
CA ALA A 256 -16.20 -22.40 32.33
C ALA A 256 -16.61 -21.38 31.24
N SER A 257 -15.75 -21.19 30.24
CA SER A 257 -16.01 -20.33 29.09
C SER A 257 -15.24 -20.84 27.86
N ALA A 258 -15.70 -20.47 26.65
CA ALA A 258 -15.08 -20.88 25.40
C ALA A 258 -15.37 -19.90 24.24
N THR A 259 -14.47 -19.84 23.26
CA THR A 259 -14.66 -19.10 21.99
C THR A 259 -13.67 -19.58 20.93
N TRP A 260 -13.92 -19.29 19.66
CA TRP A 260 -12.94 -19.46 18.58
C TRP A 260 -11.91 -18.33 18.54
N LEU A 261 -10.78 -18.55 17.86
CA LEU A 261 -9.69 -17.58 17.67
C LEU A 261 -9.29 -17.38 16.19
N GLY A 262 -9.91 -18.13 15.28
CA GLY A 262 -9.52 -18.23 13.87
C GLY A 262 -8.34 -19.17 13.69
N ASP A 263 -7.89 -19.34 12.45
CA ASP A 263 -6.66 -20.11 12.15
C ASP A 263 -5.42 -19.32 12.59
N THR A 264 -4.89 -19.64 13.78
CA THR A 264 -3.74 -18.93 14.37
C THR A 264 -2.41 -19.57 14.04
N ASN A 265 -2.41 -20.81 13.57
CA ASN A 265 -1.21 -21.56 13.23
C ASN A 265 -0.97 -21.68 11.70
N GLY A 266 -1.91 -21.20 10.88
CA GLY A 266 -1.86 -21.18 9.42
C GLY A 266 -2.15 -22.53 8.78
N ASP A 267 -2.86 -23.44 9.45
CA ASP A 267 -3.15 -24.79 8.97
C ASP A 267 -4.46 -24.93 8.17
N GLY A 268 -5.23 -23.86 8.08
CA GLY A 268 -6.49 -23.77 7.36
C GLY A 268 -7.74 -24.12 8.16
N ILE A 269 -7.61 -24.55 9.42
CA ILE A 269 -8.74 -24.88 10.32
C ILE A 269 -8.78 -23.89 11.50
N ASN A 270 -9.97 -23.53 11.96
CA ASN A 270 -10.13 -22.57 13.07
C ASN A 270 -9.67 -23.14 14.42
N ASP A 271 -8.84 -22.39 15.15
CA ASP A 271 -8.42 -22.73 16.50
C ASP A 271 -9.43 -22.24 17.55
N TYR A 272 -9.42 -22.87 18.74
CA TYR A 272 -10.39 -22.59 19.81
C TYR A 272 -9.75 -22.46 21.19
N VAL A 273 -10.48 -21.82 22.10
CA VAL A 273 -10.00 -21.38 23.41
C VAL A 273 -10.94 -21.83 24.53
N ILE A 274 -10.38 -22.29 25.65
CA ILE A 274 -11.12 -22.80 26.82
C ILE A 274 -10.62 -22.15 28.11
N GLY A 275 -11.53 -21.64 28.93
CA GLY A 275 -11.25 -21.06 30.26
C GLY A 275 -11.27 -22.09 31.40
N GLU A 276 -10.40 -21.89 32.38
CA GLU A 276 -10.28 -22.70 33.60
C GLU A 276 -9.97 -21.80 34.82
N PRO A 277 -10.98 -21.05 35.32
CA PRO A 277 -10.77 -19.91 36.20
C PRO A 277 -10.31 -20.24 37.62
N LEU A 278 -10.59 -21.44 38.16
CA LEU A 278 -10.18 -21.81 39.51
C LEU A 278 -8.82 -22.53 39.56
N ALA A 279 -8.25 -22.83 38.40
CA ALA A 279 -6.92 -23.44 38.33
C ALA A 279 -5.82 -22.50 38.84
N ALA A 280 -4.64 -23.09 39.06
CA ALA A 280 -3.46 -22.40 39.56
C ALA A 280 -3.73 -21.57 40.84
N ASN A 281 -4.39 -22.18 41.82
CA ASN A 281 -4.78 -21.58 43.10
C ASN A 281 -5.68 -20.35 42.94
N GLY A 282 -6.74 -20.47 42.14
CA GLY A 282 -7.71 -19.39 41.90
C GLY A 282 -7.18 -18.26 41.01
N SER A 283 -5.95 -18.35 40.50
CA SER A 283 -5.45 -17.34 39.55
C SER A 283 -6.07 -17.46 38.17
N GLY A 284 -6.42 -18.69 37.77
CA GLY A 284 -7.11 -19.00 36.51
C GLY A 284 -6.17 -19.23 35.34
N LEU A 285 -6.61 -20.10 34.42
CA LEU A 285 -5.92 -20.46 33.18
C LEU A 285 -6.83 -20.28 31.96
N VAL A 286 -6.24 -20.04 30.80
CA VAL A 286 -6.91 -20.07 29.49
C VAL A 286 -6.06 -20.92 28.55
N HIS A 287 -6.67 -21.91 27.90
CA HIS A 287 -6.02 -22.87 27.04
C HIS A 287 -6.41 -22.62 25.58
N ILE A 288 -5.43 -22.60 24.69
CA ILE A 288 -5.61 -22.45 23.24
C ILE A 288 -5.24 -23.78 22.59
N PHE A 289 -6.12 -24.30 21.73
CA PHE A 289 -5.99 -25.60 21.08
C PHE A 289 -6.09 -25.46 19.57
N SER A 290 -5.38 -26.33 18.86
CA SER A 290 -5.48 -26.41 17.41
C SER A 290 -6.81 -27.00 16.97
N GLY A 291 -7.48 -26.34 16.03
CA GLY A 291 -8.70 -26.87 15.39
C GLY A 291 -8.46 -28.20 14.70
N ARG A 292 -7.30 -28.34 14.04
CA ARG A 292 -6.99 -29.51 13.21
C ARG A 292 -6.76 -30.79 13.99
N ASP A 293 -6.03 -30.77 15.10
CA ASP A 293 -5.62 -31.97 15.83
C ASP A 293 -5.92 -31.97 17.33
N GLY A 294 -6.33 -30.82 17.88
CA GLY A 294 -6.72 -30.68 19.28
C GLY A 294 -5.54 -30.58 20.22
N ASN A 295 -4.32 -30.46 19.69
CA ASN A 295 -3.15 -30.25 20.51
C ASN A 295 -3.17 -28.86 21.14
N SER A 296 -2.68 -28.77 22.38
CA SER A 296 -2.50 -27.48 23.05
C SER A 296 -1.44 -26.67 22.32
N LEU A 297 -1.84 -25.50 21.81
CA LEU A 297 -0.96 -24.53 21.19
C LEU A 297 -0.33 -23.61 22.25
N LYS A 298 -1.13 -23.17 23.23
CA LYS A 298 -0.65 -22.31 24.32
C LYS A 298 -1.55 -22.38 25.55
N VAL A 299 -0.98 -22.14 26.72
CA VAL A 299 -1.71 -21.91 27.98
C VAL A 299 -1.31 -20.56 28.56
N LEU A 300 -2.32 -19.73 28.84
CA LEU A 300 -2.20 -18.42 29.45
C LEU A 300 -2.58 -18.50 30.91
N LYS A 301 -1.87 -17.78 31.78
CA LYS A 301 -2.06 -17.82 33.23
C LYS A 301 -2.41 -16.45 33.79
N GLY A 302 -3.41 -16.42 34.67
CA GLY A 302 -3.75 -15.24 35.46
C GLY A 302 -2.63 -14.84 36.42
N ASP A 303 -2.48 -13.55 36.61
CA ASP A 303 -1.37 -12.93 37.34
C ASP A 303 -1.71 -12.55 38.80
N SER A 304 -2.94 -12.86 39.26
CA SER A 304 -3.37 -12.65 40.65
C SER A 304 -3.92 -13.93 41.27
N PRO A 305 -3.54 -14.29 42.51
CA PRO A 305 -4.29 -15.28 43.30
C PRO A 305 -5.75 -14.87 43.42
N ASP A 306 -6.67 -15.83 43.38
CA ASP A 306 -8.13 -15.63 43.38
C ASP A 306 -8.63 -14.62 42.33
N GLY A 307 -7.91 -14.44 41.22
CA GLY A 307 -8.28 -13.53 40.12
C GLY A 307 -9.30 -14.12 39.14
N HIS A 308 -9.48 -15.45 39.13
CA HIS A 308 -10.43 -16.17 38.29
C HIS A 308 -10.28 -15.88 36.78
N PHE A 309 -9.05 -15.73 36.30
CA PHE A 309 -8.75 -15.46 34.88
C PHE A 309 -9.28 -16.58 33.98
N GLY A 310 -10.03 -16.23 32.93
CA GLY A 310 -10.70 -17.21 32.06
C GLY A 310 -12.15 -17.50 32.46
N SER A 311 -12.77 -16.65 33.29
CA SER A 311 -14.19 -16.81 33.66
C SER A 311 -15.14 -16.44 32.52
N SER A 312 -14.72 -15.61 31.58
CA SER A 312 -15.46 -15.25 30.37
C SER A 312 -14.50 -14.97 29.22
N LEU A 313 -14.92 -15.28 27.99
CA LEU A 313 -14.10 -15.16 26.79
C LEU A 313 -14.94 -14.57 25.64
N SER A 314 -14.32 -13.74 24.80
CA SER A 314 -14.93 -13.22 23.56
C SER A 314 -13.85 -13.06 22.48
N SER A 315 -14.13 -13.54 21.28
CA SER A 315 -13.25 -13.36 20.12
C SER A 315 -13.30 -11.93 19.56
N LEU A 316 -12.21 -11.51 18.92
CA LEU A 316 -12.08 -10.33 18.06
C LEU A 316 -11.48 -10.80 16.72
N ASN A 317 -11.69 -10.05 15.63
CA ASN A 317 -11.20 -10.41 14.28
C ASN A 317 -9.72 -10.85 14.24
N HIS A 318 -8.89 -10.39 15.18
CA HIS A 318 -7.49 -10.77 15.32
C HIS A 318 -7.05 -10.77 16.80
N GLY A 319 -7.91 -11.24 17.73
CA GLY A 319 -7.59 -11.28 19.16
C GLY A 319 -8.61 -11.97 20.06
N LEU A 320 -8.29 -12.06 21.35
CA LEU A 320 -9.11 -12.69 22.38
C LEU A 320 -9.23 -11.80 23.60
N LEU A 321 -10.45 -11.49 24.01
CA LEU A 321 -10.77 -10.83 25.28
C LEU A 321 -11.03 -11.88 26.37
N VAL A 322 -10.50 -11.64 27.56
CA VAL A 322 -10.62 -12.56 28.71
C VAL A 322 -11.07 -11.81 29.96
N GLY A 323 -12.06 -12.34 30.68
CA GLY A 323 -12.52 -11.83 31.98
C GLY A 323 -11.82 -12.49 33.18
N ALA A 324 -11.57 -11.71 34.22
CA ALA A 324 -10.95 -12.12 35.48
C ALA A 324 -11.68 -11.45 36.69
N PRO A 325 -12.84 -11.96 37.10
CA PRO A 325 -13.72 -11.31 38.08
C PRO A 325 -13.26 -11.42 39.55
N GLY A 326 -12.18 -12.16 39.83
CA GLY A 326 -11.78 -12.53 41.19
C GLY A 326 -11.02 -11.45 41.99
N VAL A 327 -11.07 -11.55 43.33
CA VAL A 327 -10.79 -10.48 44.30
C VAL A 327 -9.29 -10.13 44.41
N THR A 328 -8.91 -8.96 43.87
CA THR A 328 -7.86 -8.13 44.49
C THR A 328 -8.51 -6.98 45.26
N PRO A 329 -7.85 -6.37 46.28
CA PRO A 329 -8.38 -5.24 47.06
C PRO A 329 -8.82 -4.00 46.27
N THR A 330 -8.61 -4.00 44.95
CA THR A 330 -8.93 -2.94 43.99
C THR A 330 -9.95 -3.35 42.92
N GLY A 331 -10.43 -4.60 42.89
CA GLY A 331 -11.50 -5.08 42.00
C GLY A 331 -11.28 -4.77 40.50
N LYS A 332 -10.31 -5.41 39.88
CA LYS A 332 -9.77 -5.04 38.56
C LYS A 332 -10.13 -6.04 37.46
N CYS A 333 -10.61 -5.56 36.33
CA CYS A 333 -10.63 -6.34 35.10
C CYS A 333 -9.28 -6.31 34.41
N ARG A 334 -8.89 -7.38 33.72
CA ARG A 334 -7.76 -7.33 32.79
C ARG A 334 -8.27 -7.82 31.44
N LEU A 335 -8.13 -6.98 30.42
CA LEU A 335 -8.64 -7.23 29.08
C LEU A 335 -7.46 -7.52 28.17
N TYR A 336 -7.27 -8.79 27.86
CA TYR A 336 -6.17 -9.29 27.05
C TYR A 336 -6.56 -9.13 25.57
N GLY A 337 -5.60 -8.95 24.66
CA GLY A 337 -5.82 -8.86 23.22
C GLY A 337 -4.59 -9.41 22.51
N PHE A 338 -4.77 -10.42 21.65
CA PHE A 338 -3.68 -11.24 21.12
C PHE A 338 -3.59 -11.11 19.59
N PRO A 339 -2.58 -10.43 19.03
CA PRO A 339 -2.30 -10.51 17.60
C PRO A 339 -2.04 -11.96 17.14
N SER A 340 -2.76 -12.39 16.10
CA SER A 340 -2.83 -13.78 15.60
C SER A 340 -1.56 -14.35 14.94
N TRP A 341 -0.35 -13.91 15.27
CA TRP A 341 0.86 -14.46 14.64
C TRP A 341 2.16 -14.40 15.49
N GLU A 342 2.10 -13.95 16.76
CA GLU A 342 3.16 -14.20 17.76
C GLU A 342 2.55 -14.41 19.15
N LEU A 343 2.30 -15.66 19.52
CA LEU A 343 1.91 -16.05 20.87
C LEU A 343 3.11 -15.95 21.84
N GLU A 344 3.67 -14.77 22.07
CA GLU A 344 4.62 -14.50 23.18
C GLU A 344 3.89 -13.97 24.43
N ASP A 345 4.51 -14.12 25.61
CA ASP A 345 3.92 -14.03 26.97
C ASP A 345 3.50 -12.63 27.46
N ASP A 346 3.08 -11.77 26.54
CA ASP A 346 2.74 -10.40 26.88
C ASP A 346 1.24 -10.24 27.08
N ILE A 347 0.88 -10.02 28.33
CA ILE A 347 -0.42 -9.61 28.80
C ILE A 347 -0.63 -8.15 28.35
N PHE A 348 -1.53 -7.94 27.38
CA PHE A 348 -2.01 -6.63 26.94
C PHE A 348 -3.15 -6.19 27.86
N GLY A 349 -3.19 -4.93 28.32
CA GLY A 349 -4.40 -4.26 28.81
C GLY A 349 -4.84 -4.55 30.24
N PHE A 350 -5.07 -3.49 31.03
CA PHE A 350 -5.65 -3.58 32.37
C PHE A 350 -6.74 -2.52 32.52
N TYR A 351 -7.94 -2.85 33.03
CA TYR A 351 -9.00 -1.89 33.34
C TYR A 351 -9.31 -1.86 34.85
N GLU A 352 -9.17 -0.69 35.48
CA GLU A 352 -9.45 -0.44 36.91
C GLU A 352 -10.87 0.10 37.12
N GLY A 353 -11.89 -0.63 36.67
CA GLY A 353 -13.28 -0.40 37.07
C GLY A 353 -13.72 -1.54 37.98
N GLY A 354 -14.33 -1.20 39.11
CA GLY A 354 -14.68 -2.15 40.17
C GLY A 354 -15.29 -3.45 39.66
N GLY A 355 -14.84 -4.57 40.24
CA GLY A 355 -15.34 -5.94 40.04
C GLY A 355 -15.75 -6.24 38.60
N CYS A 356 -14.82 -6.59 37.71
CA CYS A 356 -15.22 -7.03 36.39
C CYS A 356 -16.15 -8.26 36.48
N GLY A 357 -17.11 -8.35 35.57
CA GLY A 357 -18.22 -9.27 35.67
C GLY A 357 -18.06 -10.60 34.98
N GLN A 358 -19.07 -11.44 35.15
CA GLN A 358 -19.17 -12.78 34.57
C GLN A 358 -19.35 -12.78 33.04
N ALA A 359 -19.60 -11.63 32.40
CA ALA A 359 -19.81 -11.54 30.95
C ALA A 359 -19.00 -10.40 30.31
N VAL A 360 -18.50 -10.67 29.10
CA VAL A 360 -17.77 -9.74 28.22
C VAL A 360 -18.29 -9.92 26.80
N LEU A 361 -18.49 -8.83 26.07
CA LEU A 361 -18.94 -8.84 24.68
C LEU A 361 -18.16 -7.80 23.87
N ALA A 362 -17.77 -8.13 22.63
CA ALA A 362 -17.26 -7.16 21.67
C ALA A 362 -18.10 -7.17 20.39
N VAL A 363 -18.34 -5.97 19.84
CA VAL A 363 -19.08 -5.75 18.60
C VAL A 363 -18.21 -4.90 17.67
N ALA A 364 -17.99 -5.35 16.45
CA ALA A 364 -17.24 -4.58 15.44
C ALA A 364 -18.20 -3.84 14.50
N ALA A 365 -18.02 -2.54 14.35
CA ALA A 365 -18.70 -1.70 13.35
C ALA A 365 -17.67 -1.09 12.37
N GLU A 366 -18.13 -0.58 11.22
CA GLU A 366 -17.26 0.03 10.20
C GLU A 366 -16.45 1.24 10.73
N THR A 367 -16.94 1.89 11.78
CA THR A 367 -16.31 3.06 12.43
C THR A 367 -15.46 2.74 13.66
N GLY A 368 -15.30 1.47 14.04
CA GLY A 368 -14.58 1.03 15.25
C GLY A 368 -15.28 -0.13 15.94
N ALA A 369 -14.66 -0.75 16.94
CA ALA A 369 -15.33 -1.78 17.72
C ALA A 369 -15.79 -1.23 19.07
N HIS A 370 -17.02 -1.56 19.45
CA HIS A 370 -17.55 -1.29 20.78
C HIS A 370 -17.31 -2.51 21.67
N ILE A 371 -16.64 -2.31 22.80
CA ILE A 371 -16.43 -3.35 23.81
C ILE A 371 -17.35 -3.07 24.99
N TYR A 372 -18.06 -4.10 25.41
CA TYR A 372 -18.95 -4.07 26.55
C TYR A 372 -18.40 -4.94 27.66
N LEU A 373 -18.15 -4.32 28.80
CA LEU A 373 -17.78 -5.04 30.02
C LEU A 373 -18.93 -4.94 31.00
N ALA A 374 -19.47 -6.09 31.39
CA ALA A 374 -20.43 -6.15 32.48
C ALA A 374 -19.71 -6.29 33.82
N SER A 375 -20.38 -5.83 34.87
CA SER A 375 -20.09 -6.05 36.28
C SER A 375 -21.41 -6.32 36.98
N PRO A 376 -21.95 -7.56 36.95
CA PRO A 376 -23.18 -7.89 37.63
C PRO A 376 -23.03 -7.86 39.16
N THR A 377 -21.78 -7.81 39.66
CA THR A 377 -21.41 -7.86 41.08
C THR A 377 -20.39 -6.77 41.44
N ALA A 378 -20.81 -5.55 41.75
CA ALA A 378 -19.88 -4.60 42.39
C ALA A 378 -19.73 -4.93 43.89
N ALA A 379 -18.51 -4.73 44.41
CA ALA A 379 -17.97 -5.26 45.66
C ALA A 379 -18.88 -5.20 46.91
N GLY A 380 -19.44 -6.37 47.28
CA GLY A 380 -19.38 -6.83 48.66
C GLY A 380 -20.49 -6.45 49.66
N ASN A 381 -21.61 -5.81 49.31
CA ASN A 381 -22.62 -5.45 50.34
C ASN A 381 -24.11 -5.64 49.98
N GLY A 382 -24.46 -6.28 48.85
CA GLY A 382 -25.86 -6.61 48.52
C GLY A 382 -26.79 -5.42 48.25
N LYS A 383 -26.24 -4.22 47.98
CA LYS A 383 -26.98 -2.98 47.70
C LYS A 383 -26.85 -2.48 46.25
N ASP A 384 -25.98 -3.11 45.44
CA ASP A 384 -25.67 -2.63 44.09
C ASP A 384 -26.44 -3.42 43.03
N SER A 385 -26.80 -2.75 41.93
CA SER A 385 -27.73 -3.26 40.90
C SER A 385 -27.07 -4.00 39.74
N GLY A 386 -25.73 -4.09 39.72
CA GLY A 386 -24.94 -4.48 38.55
C GLY A 386 -24.80 -3.32 37.56
N ASN A 387 -23.71 -3.28 36.79
CA ASN A 387 -23.44 -2.22 35.81
C ASN A 387 -22.90 -2.82 34.50
N VAL A 388 -23.13 -2.13 33.38
CA VAL A 388 -22.46 -2.38 32.11
C VAL A 388 -21.76 -1.09 31.69
N THR A 389 -20.48 -1.21 31.35
CA THR A 389 -19.68 -0.09 30.85
C THR A 389 -19.39 -0.31 29.38
N LEU A 390 -19.71 0.71 28.57
CA LEU A 390 -19.42 0.76 27.15
C LEU A 390 -18.09 1.48 26.93
N PHE A 391 -17.22 0.85 26.14
CA PHE A 391 -15.98 1.43 25.67
C PHE A 391 -15.99 1.53 24.16
N GLU A 392 -15.53 2.67 23.64
CA GLU A 392 -15.08 2.74 22.26
C GLU A 392 -13.67 2.16 22.22
N ALA A 393 -13.51 1.04 21.55
CA ALA A 393 -12.21 0.51 21.22
C ALA A 393 -11.96 0.79 19.74
N THR A 394 -11.20 1.84 19.48
CA THR A 394 -10.47 1.94 18.23
C THR A 394 -9.34 0.91 18.28
N PHE A 395 -9.65 -0.32 17.85
CA PHE A 395 -8.59 -1.24 17.47
C PHE A 395 -7.90 -0.61 16.27
N GLY A 396 -6.74 0.00 16.50
CA GLY A 396 -5.89 0.44 15.42
C GLY A 396 -5.77 -0.71 14.43
N SER A 397 -5.89 -0.42 13.14
CA SER A 397 -5.77 -1.41 12.06
C SER A 397 -4.34 -2.01 11.94
N ALA A 398 -3.57 -1.99 13.03
CA ALA A 398 -2.23 -2.50 13.20
C ALA A 398 -2.30 -3.87 13.90
N LEU A 399 -2.84 -4.84 13.18
CA LEU A 399 -2.49 -6.24 13.38
C LEU A 399 -1.65 -6.70 12.18
N SER A 400 -0.59 -5.93 11.97
CA SER A 400 0.62 -6.34 11.25
C SER A 400 1.79 -6.05 12.20
N ALA A 401 2.51 -7.08 12.57
CA ALA A 401 3.90 -7.08 13.04
C ALA A 401 4.51 -5.78 13.51
N THR A 402 4.19 -5.37 14.74
CA THR A 402 4.86 -5.73 16.02
C THR A 402 4.08 -5.06 17.19
N ARG A 403 4.41 -5.30 18.47
CA ARG A 403 3.52 -5.11 19.65
C ARG A 403 3.20 -3.66 20.10
N PRO A 404 1.96 -3.37 20.55
CA PRO A 404 1.72 -2.31 21.57
C PRO A 404 0.96 -2.79 22.83
N ARG A 405 1.62 -2.95 23.99
CA ARG A 405 0.95 -3.29 25.28
C ARG A 405 0.13 -2.11 25.86
N PRO A 406 -1.18 -2.23 26.13
CA PRO A 406 -1.99 -1.22 26.84
C PRO A 406 -2.06 -1.48 28.36
N ILE A 407 -2.32 -0.44 29.15
CA ILE A 407 -2.73 -0.48 30.58
C ILE A 407 -3.64 0.75 30.78
N LEU A 408 -4.92 0.58 31.16
CA LEU A 408 -5.89 1.68 31.39
C LEU A 408 -5.77 2.22 32.83
N ARG A 409 -5.82 3.55 32.99
CA ARG A 409 -6.15 4.23 34.26
C ARG A 409 -6.86 5.56 34.01
N ALA A 410 -7.84 5.88 34.86
CA ALA A 410 -8.62 7.11 34.82
C ALA A 410 -7.85 8.30 35.45
N SER A 411 -7.93 9.48 34.84
CA SER A 411 -7.56 10.74 35.49
C SER A 411 -8.60 11.83 35.26
N THR A 412 -9.09 12.35 36.38
CA THR A 412 -9.87 13.58 36.48
C THR A 412 -9.03 14.80 36.09
N GLY A 413 -9.51 15.64 35.16
CA GLY A 413 -9.17 17.07 35.13
C GLY A 413 -8.46 17.59 33.87
N GLN A 414 -9.19 18.46 33.17
CA GLN A 414 -8.78 19.51 32.22
C GLN A 414 -7.94 19.13 30.99
N VAL A 415 -8.60 19.30 29.84
CA VAL A 415 -8.09 19.26 28.46
C VAL A 415 -7.02 20.32 28.23
N GLU A 416 -5.81 19.88 27.85
CA GLU A 416 -4.90 20.68 27.03
C GLU A 416 -4.65 19.96 25.69
N ARG A 417 -4.95 20.67 24.61
CA ARG A 417 -4.73 20.30 23.19
C ARG A 417 -3.32 19.77 22.93
N ARG A 418 -3.19 18.63 22.22
CA ARG A 418 -1.98 18.30 21.43
C ARG A 418 -2.28 17.44 20.20
N ASP A 419 -2.69 18.09 19.11
CA ASP A 419 -2.52 17.59 17.74
C ASP A 419 -1.26 18.21 17.13
N HIS A 420 -0.11 17.63 17.43
CA HIS A 420 1.09 17.78 16.62
C HIS A 420 1.87 16.48 16.79
N LEU A 421 2.24 15.82 15.70
CA LEU A 421 3.31 14.82 15.72
C LEU A 421 4.46 15.42 16.55
N SER A 422 4.96 14.69 17.56
CA SER A 422 6.09 15.14 18.41
C SER A 422 7.32 15.57 17.60
N LEU A 423 7.39 15.16 16.33
CA LEU A 423 8.34 15.61 15.32
C LEU A 423 8.34 17.11 15.03
N ASP A 424 7.21 17.81 15.07
CA ASP A 424 7.18 19.26 14.80
C ASP A 424 8.01 20.01 15.85
N ALA A 425 7.90 19.60 17.12
CA ALA A 425 8.69 20.16 18.21
C ALA A 425 10.19 19.82 18.05
N ASP A 426 10.52 18.60 17.65
CA ASP A 426 11.89 18.18 17.38
C ASP A 426 12.49 18.93 16.17
N PHE A 427 11.72 19.16 15.11
CA PHE A 427 12.13 19.93 13.93
C PHE A 427 12.37 21.40 14.27
N ILE A 428 11.51 22.00 15.08
CA ILE A 428 11.71 23.37 15.60
C ILE A 428 12.98 23.42 16.45
N ALA A 429 13.17 22.46 17.36
CA ALA A 429 14.36 22.37 18.21
C ALA A 429 15.65 22.20 17.39
N ASP A 430 15.59 21.44 16.28
CA ASP A 430 16.70 21.20 15.36
C ASP A 430 16.85 22.29 14.26
N GLY A 431 16.07 23.38 14.33
CA GLY A 431 16.17 24.55 13.47
C GLY A 431 15.70 24.35 12.02
N TRP A 432 14.79 23.42 11.78
CA TRP A 432 14.17 23.22 10.47
C TRP A 432 13.18 24.32 10.13
N LYS A 433 12.93 24.54 8.84
CA LYS A 433 11.90 25.47 8.36
C LYS A 433 10.65 24.70 7.99
N SER A 434 9.49 25.30 8.24
CA SER A 434 8.20 24.78 7.79
C SER A 434 7.52 25.74 6.80
N ILE A 435 6.77 25.16 5.86
CA ILE A 435 5.83 25.85 4.99
C ILE A 435 4.49 25.15 5.16
N VAL A 436 3.43 25.88 5.49
CA VAL A 436 2.12 25.32 5.81
C VAL A 436 1.11 25.74 4.75
N ASP A 437 0.22 24.83 4.38
CA ASP A 437 -0.93 25.13 3.52
C ASP A 437 -1.83 26.21 4.13
N LYS A 438 -2.48 27.02 3.29
CA LYS A 438 -3.38 28.08 3.77
C LYS A 438 -4.58 27.55 4.55
N LYS A 439 -5.02 26.32 4.26
CA LYS A 439 -6.11 25.64 4.96
C LYS A 439 -5.61 24.72 6.08
N GLY A 440 -4.29 24.67 6.35
CA GLY A 440 -3.71 23.81 7.39
C GLY A 440 -3.67 22.32 7.04
N ARG A 441 -3.93 21.93 5.78
CA ARG A 441 -4.05 20.51 5.38
C ARG A 441 -2.73 19.76 5.36
N TRP A 442 -1.62 20.45 5.12
CA TRP A 442 -0.29 19.86 5.11
C TRP A 442 0.78 20.85 5.57
N THR A 443 1.87 20.30 6.11
CA THR A 443 3.07 21.03 6.52
C THR A 443 4.29 20.40 5.86
N LEU A 444 5.06 21.20 5.12
CA LEU A 444 6.35 20.83 4.55
C LEU A 444 7.48 21.29 5.46
N TRP A 445 8.13 20.35 6.15
CA TRP A 445 9.38 20.56 6.86
C TRP A 445 10.57 20.36 5.93
N THR A 446 11.52 21.30 5.93
CA THR A 446 12.65 21.27 5.00
C THR A 446 13.96 21.71 5.62
N ALA A 447 15.00 20.95 5.30
CA ALA A 447 16.40 21.30 5.48
C ALA A 447 17.13 21.44 4.13
N ALA A 448 16.39 21.40 3.01
CA ALA A 448 16.92 21.63 1.68
C ALA A 448 17.12 23.13 1.41
N ASN A 449 17.70 23.46 0.24
CA ASN A 449 17.86 24.86 -0.14
C ASN A 449 16.48 25.54 -0.30
N ASN A 450 16.41 26.85 0.01
CA ASN A 450 15.15 27.59 0.00
C ASN A 450 14.42 27.54 -1.36
N LYS A 451 15.17 27.52 -2.47
CA LYS A 451 14.58 27.50 -3.82
C LYS A 451 13.80 26.22 -4.08
N LEU A 452 14.39 25.06 -3.78
CA LEU A 452 13.73 23.76 -3.95
C LEU A 452 12.55 23.59 -2.99
N ALA A 453 12.71 24.04 -1.75
CA ALA A 453 11.63 24.02 -0.76
C ALA A 453 10.40 24.82 -1.25
N GLN A 454 10.62 26.03 -1.75
CA GLN A 454 9.55 26.88 -2.27
C GLN A 454 8.90 26.27 -3.52
N GLN A 455 9.71 25.79 -4.48
CA GLN A 455 9.20 25.09 -5.67
C GLN A 455 8.33 23.87 -5.32
N THR A 456 8.74 23.10 -4.31
CA THR A 456 8.00 21.93 -3.85
C THR A 456 6.66 22.33 -3.23
N ALA A 457 6.65 23.34 -2.37
CA ALA A 457 5.42 23.85 -1.74
C ALA A 457 4.43 24.46 -2.76
N GLU A 458 4.94 25.21 -3.74
CA GLU A 458 4.14 25.78 -4.83
C GLU A 458 3.49 24.67 -5.66
N LEU A 459 4.26 23.65 -6.06
CA LEU A 459 3.75 22.50 -6.81
C LEU A 459 2.64 21.74 -6.05
N ILE A 460 2.84 21.43 -4.77
CA ILE A 460 1.84 20.74 -3.94
C ILE A 460 0.57 21.61 -3.81
N SER A 461 0.72 22.92 -3.65
CA SER A 461 -0.41 23.85 -3.55
C SER A 461 -1.25 23.87 -4.84
N GLU A 462 -0.60 23.88 -6.00
CA GLU A 462 -1.26 23.84 -7.31
C GLU A 462 -1.98 22.50 -7.55
N MET A 463 -1.35 21.38 -7.19
CA MET A 463 -2.00 20.06 -7.26
C MET A 463 -3.27 20.00 -6.42
N TYR A 464 -3.20 20.49 -5.18
CA TYR A 464 -4.36 20.49 -4.27
C TYR A 464 -5.48 21.42 -4.76
N LEU A 465 -5.16 22.50 -5.48
CA LEU A 465 -6.18 23.36 -6.08
C LEU A 465 -6.98 22.63 -7.17
N ILE A 466 -6.29 21.87 -8.03
CA ILE A 466 -6.96 21.05 -9.05
C ILE A 466 -7.77 19.93 -8.39
N MET A 467 -7.21 19.27 -7.38
CA MET A 467 -7.90 18.21 -6.64
C MET A 467 -9.14 18.71 -5.89
N ASP A 468 -9.10 19.92 -5.32
CA ASP A 468 -10.26 20.54 -4.66
C ASP A 468 -11.42 20.71 -5.65
N ASN A 469 -11.13 21.14 -6.88
CA ASN A 469 -12.16 21.23 -7.93
C ASN A 469 -12.69 19.86 -8.34
N ALA A 470 -11.81 18.86 -8.50
CA ALA A 470 -12.20 17.52 -8.93
C ALA A 470 -13.01 16.75 -7.87
N PHE A 471 -12.62 16.86 -6.59
CA PHE A 471 -13.33 16.23 -5.47
C PHE A 471 -14.58 16.97 -5.03
N GLY A 472 -14.69 18.26 -5.32
CA GLY A 472 -15.77 19.11 -4.81
C GLY A 472 -15.55 19.54 -3.35
N THR A 473 -16.63 19.93 -2.68
CA THR A 473 -16.57 20.52 -1.33
C THR A 473 -16.02 19.54 -0.30
N GLU A 474 -15.06 19.99 0.50
CA GLU A 474 -14.42 19.22 1.54
C GLU A 474 -15.33 19.08 2.78
N PRO A 475 -15.56 17.86 3.30
CA PRO A 475 -16.22 17.63 4.58
C PRO A 475 -15.62 18.43 5.75
N ALA A 476 -16.46 18.93 6.65
CA ALA A 476 -16.05 19.87 7.71
C ALA A 476 -15.17 19.24 8.80
N ASP A 477 -15.26 17.92 8.98
CA ASP A 477 -14.53 17.06 9.90
C ASP A 477 -13.08 16.76 9.45
N LEU A 478 -12.75 16.99 8.18
CA LEU A 478 -11.41 16.71 7.63
C LEU A 478 -10.38 17.82 7.87
N ALA A 479 -10.81 18.98 8.37
CA ALA A 479 -9.98 20.17 8.55
C ALA A 479 -8.88 20.00 9.63
N GLU A 480 -9.03 19.03 10.54
CA GLU A 480 -8.12 18.81 11.68
C GLU A 480 -7.10 17.68 11.46
N SER A 481 -6.96 17.18 10.23
CA SER A 481 -6.18 15.97 9.92
C SER A 481 -4.92 16.24 9.04
N PRO A 482 -3.89 16.95 9.54
CA PRO A 482 -2.79 17.44 8.70
C PRO A 482 -1.85 16.34 8.18
N ILE A 483 -1.28 16.56 6.99
CA ILE A 483 -0.24 15.73 6.35
C ILE A 483 1.15 16.33 6.63
N THR A 484 2.09 15.49 7.03
CA THR A 484 3.49 15.91 7.28
C THR A 484 4.40 15.48 6.14
N LEU A 485 4.99 16.45 5.45
CA LEU A 485 5.91 16.24 4.35
C LEU A 485 7.31 16.70 4.75
N VAL A 486 8.34 15.93 4.42
CA VAL A 486 9.72 16.24 4.82
C VAL A 486 10.69 16.17 3.64
N LEU A 487 11.48 17.23 3.46
CA LEU A 487 12.52 17.32 2.43
C LEU A 487 13.90 17.56 3.08
N THR A 488 14.73 16.52 3.16
CA THR A 488 15.86 16.49 4.12
C THR A 488 17.18 17.04 3.60
N GLY A 489 17.36 17.25 2.29
CA GLY A 489 18.60 17.84 1.74
C GLY A 489 19.88 17.00 1.86
N SER A 490 19.96 16.02 2.77
CA SER A 490 21.13 15.14 3.01
C SER A 490 20.77 13.89 3.81
N SER A 491 21.58 12.83 3.70
CA SER A 491 21.41 11.58 4.47
C SER A 491 21.50 11.82 5.97
N LYS A 492 22.42 12.69 6.42
CA LYS A 492 22.58 13.07 7.83
C LYS A 492 21.31 13.73 8.39
N LYS A 493 20.64 14.58 7.61
CA LYS A 493 19.37 15.17 8.02
C LYS A 493 18.24 14.14 8.00
N GLN A 494 18.25 13.19 7.07
CA GLN A 494 17.33 12.06 7.11
C GLN A 494 17.54 11.18 8.35
N GLU A 495 18.77 10.94 8.79
CA GLU A 495 19.06 10.23 10.05
C GLU A 495 18.48 10.96 11.26
N LEU A 496 18.47 12.30 11.28
CA LEU A 496 17.80 13.06 12.34
C LEU A 496 16.28 12.87 12.31
N VAL A 497 15.68 12.89 11.11
CA VAL A 497 14.24 12.61 10.97
C VAL A 497 13.94 11.18 11.39
N CYS A 498 14.76 10.22 11.00
CA CYS A 498 14.65 8.82 11.43
C CYS A 498 14.82 8.71 12.94
N ALA A 499 15.79 9.38 13.55
CA ALA A 499 15.99 9.35 15.00
C ALA A 499 14.81 10.00 15.75
N SER A 500 14.23 11.08 15.23
CA SER A 500 13.04 11.73 15.80
C SER A 500 11.79 10.85 15.61
N LEU A 501 11.61 10.24 14.43
CA LEU A 501 10.57 9.25 14.18
C LEU A 501 10.73 8.04 15.11
N SER A 502 11.92 7.47 15.25
CA SER A 502 12.20 6.32 16.14
C SER A 502 11.97 6.63 17.62
N LYS A 503 12.05 7.91 18.05
CA LYS A 503 11.69 8.33 19.41
C LYS A 503 10.18 8.47 19.61
N SER A 504 9.47 8.75 18.53
CA SER A 504 8.04 9.09 18.51
C SER A 504 7.15 7.93 18.10
N LEU A 505 7.72 6.88 17.50
CA LEU A 505 7.02 5.70 16.99
C LEU A 505 7.30 4.48 17.88
N ASP A 506 6.38 3.53 17.86
CA ASP A 506 6.50 2.23 18.52
C ASP A 506 7.61 1.34 17.88
N VAL A 507 7.78 0.12 18.40
CA VAL A 507 8.84 -0.80 17.92
C VAL A 507 8.69 -1.11 16.41
N ASN A 508 7.48 -1.13 15.87
CA ASN A 508 7.18 -1.40 14.45
C ASN A 508 7.56 -0.20 13.60
N GLY A 509 7.18 1.00 14.05
CA GLY A 509 7.56 2.23 13.40
C GLY A 509 9.07 2.46 13.47
N ALA A 510 9.74 2.06 14.55
CA ALA A 510 11.20 2.07 14.63
C ALA A 510 11.85 1.03 13.69
N GLN A 511 11.26 -0.14 13.47
CA GLN A 511 11.69 -1.12 12.49
C GLN A 511 11.44 -0.65 11.04
N TRP A 512 10.29 -0.03 10.76
CA TRP A 512 10.00 0.61 9.47
C TRP A 512 10.99 1.75 9.22
N VAL A 513 11.22 2.62 10.21
CA VAL A 513 12.22 3.68 10.13
C VAL A 513 13.61 3.09 9.91
N ALA A 514 13.99 2.01 10.60
CA ALA A 514 15.28 1.36 10.41
C ALA A 514 15.43 0.79 8.99
N ALA A 515 14.41 0.09 8.48
CA ALA A 515 14.38 -0.46 7.12
C ALA A 515 14.40 0.66 6.06
N ALA A 516 13.67 1.74 6.29
CA ALA A 516 13.52 2.87 5.36
C ALA A 516 14.60 3.95 5.52
N SER A 517 15.43 3.91 6.59
CA SER A 517 16.49 4.89 6.86
C SER A 517 17.57 4.92 5.78
N SER A 518 17.79 3.79 5.13
CA SER A 518 18.71 3.64 4.00
C SER A 518 18.08 4.04 2.66
N SER A 519 16.75 4.08 2.58
CA SER A 519 16.01 4.45 1.38
C SER A 519 16.07 5.96 1.15
N PRO A 520 16.24 6.45 -0.09
CA PRO A 520 16.24 7.88 -0.37
C PRO A 520 14.83 8.53 -0.27
N HIS A 521 13.80 7.74 0.01
CA HIS A 521 12.44 8.20 0.24
C HIS A 521 11.68 7.28 1.20
N MET A 522 10.67 7.82 1.88
CA MET A 522 9.81 7.11 2.82
C MET A 522 8.37 7.60 2.61
N LEU A 523 7.42 6.68 2.57
CA LEU A 523 5.99 6.98 2.53
C LEU A 523 5.30 6.13 3.58
N HIS A 524 4.50 6.76 4.43
CA HIS A 524 3.69 6.10 5.43
C HIS A 524 2.28 6.66 5.44
N HIS A 525 1.34 5.89 4.88
CA HIS A 525 -0.07 6.26 4.78
C HIS A 525 -0.71 6.47 6.17
N GLY A 526 -0.42 5.60 7.15
CA GLY A 526 -0.97 5.71 8.51
C GLY A 526 -0.55 6.97 9.28
N LEU A 527 0.73 7.35 9.22
CA LEU A 527 1.25 8.58 9.82
C LEU A 527 0.95 9.84 8.99
N LYS A 528 0.32 9.68 7.81
CA LYS A 528 0.18 10.74 6.80
C LYS A 528 1.52 11.45 6.58
N PHE A 529 2.59 10.66 6.50
CA PHE A 529 3.96 11.13 6.50
C PHE A 529 4.66 10.72 5.21
N ALA A 530 5.36 11.66 4.59
CA ALA A 530 6.29 11.36 3.50
C ALA A 530 7.60 12.10 3.69
N LEU A 531 8.69 11.44 3.33
CA LEU A 531 10.04 12.01 3.32
C LEU A 531 10.71 11.72 1.98
N VAL A 532 11.36 12.73 1.41
CA VAL A 532 12.22 12.56 0.25
C VAL A 532 13.58 13.22 0.50
N ARG A 533 14.65 12.52 0.15
CA ARG A 533 16.02 13.03 0.21
C ARG A 533 16.43 13.60 -1.15
N SER A 534 17.09 14.76 -1.15
CA SER A 534 17.47 15.48 -2.37
C SER A 534 18.98 15.60 -2.59
N ASP A 535 19.81 14.76 -1.96
CA ASP A 535 21.27 14.84 -2.06
C ASP A 535 21.85 14.03 -3.23
N LYS A 536 23.15 14.24 -3.53
CA LYS A 536 23.85 13.55 -4.62
C LYS A 536 23.99 12.03 -4.43
N SER A 537 23.77 11.50 -3.22
CA SER A 537 23.76 10.04 -2.97
C SER A 537 22.52 9.38 -3.56
N THR A 538 21.45 10.16 -3.76
CA THR A 538 20.22 9.73 -4.43
C THR A 538 20.43 9.69 -5.95
N LYS A 539 21.35 8.84 -6.44
CA LYS A 539 21.66 8.69 -7.89
C LYS A 539 20.40 8.43 -8.76
N ASN A 540 19.28 8.04 -8.14
CA ASN A 540 18.03 7.62 -8.78
C ASN A 540 16.83 8.58 -8.60
N ILE A 541 16.92 9.64 -7.78
CA ILE A 541 15.82 10.63 -7.60
C ILE A 541 16.23 11.97 -8.22
N LYS A 542 15.81 12.22 -9.46
CA LYS A 542 16.15 13.46 -10.18
C LYS A 542 15.24 14.65 -9.86
N ARG A 543 14.00 14.37 -9.46
CA ARG A 543 12.94 15.34 -9.15
C ARG A 543 12.33 15.03 -7.77
N PRO A 544 13.07 15.30 -6.68
CA PRO A 544 12.57 15.03 -5.33
C PRO A 544 11.31 15.84 -4.99
N ASP A 545 11.15 17.01 -5.62
CA ASP A 545 9.95 17.84 -5.60
C ASP A 545 8.72 17.10 -6.17
N VAL A 546 8.86 16.46 -7.35
CA VAL A 546 7.78 15.74 -8.02
C VAL A 546 7.44 14.44 -7.28
N GLN A 547 8.45 13.73 -6.77
CA GLN A 547 8.23 12.51 -5.99
C GLN A 547 7.50 12.79 -4.68
N LEU A 548 7.88 13.85 -3.96
CA LEU A 548 7.18 14.23 -2.72
C LEU A 548 5.76 14.70 -3.01
N ALA A 549 5.55 15.39 -4.13
CA ALA A 549 4.22 15.79 -4.59
C ALA A 549 3.33 14.58 -4.99
N HIS A 550 3.91 13.56 -5.64
CA HIS A 550 3.22 12.30 -5.92
C HIS A 550 2.75 11.62 -4.62
N PHE A 551 3.60 11.56 -3.60
CA PHE A 551 3.22 11.06 -2.28
C PHE A 551 2.15 11.91 -1.60
N ALA A 552 2.20 13.23 -1.75
CA ALA A 552 1.19 14.12 -1.19
C ALA A 552 -0.21 13.85 -1.78
N VAL A 553 -0.33 13.42 -3.05
CA VAL A 553 -1.60 12.98 -3.64
C VAL A 553 -2.09 11.70 -2.95
N HIS A 554 -1.25 10.69 -2.80
CA HIS A 554 -1.63 9.44 -2.13
C HIS A 554 -2.08 9.67 -0.69
N LEU A 555 -1.34 10.51 0.04
CA LEU A 555 -1.70 10.87 1.42
C LEU A 555 -3.00 11.68 1.50
N GLU A 556 -3.32 12.48 0.48
CA GLU A 556 -4.59 13.22 0.41
C GLU A 556 -5.78 12.29 0.18
N PHE A 557 -5.64 11.28 -0.68
CA PHE A 557 -6.66 10.24 -0.83
C PHE A 557 -6.87 9.50 0.51
N VAL A 558 -5.79 9.17 1.22
CA VAL A 558 -5.86 8.57 2.56
C VAL A 558 -6.48 9.50 3.59
N ARG A 559 -6.20 10.81 3.51
CA ARG A 559 -6.79 11.80 4.41
C ARG A 559 -8.30 11.91 4.20
N ARG A 560 -8.78 11.94 2.95
CA ARG A 560 -10.21 12.16 2.64
C ARG A 560 -11.08 10.91 2.70
N PHE A 561 -10.56 9.76 2.26
CA PHE A 561 -11.37 8.55 2.01
C PHE A 561 -10.86 7.32 2.76
N GLY A 562 -9.76 7.44 3.51
CA GLY A 562 -9.06 6.28 4.03
C GLY A 562 -8.39 5.50 2.90
N ALA A 563 -8.25 4.19 3.06
CA ALA A 563 -7.44 3.43 2.13
C ALA A 563 -8.20 3.04 0.86
N LEU A 564 -7.59 3.30 -0.28
CA LEU A 564 -8.14 3.03 -1.61
C LEU A 564 -7.22 2.08 -2.39
N PRO A 565 -7.76 1.37 -3.40
CA PRO A 565 -6.94 0.65 -4.37
C PRO A 565 -5.92 1.60 -4.99
N ALA A 566 -4.63 1.21 -4.96
CA ALA A 566 -3.55 2.11 -5.36
C ALA A 566 -3.70 2.63 -6.80
N TRP A 567 -4.35 1.90 -7.71
CA TRP A 567 -4.52 2.30 -9.11
C TRP A 567 -5.17 3.69 -9.27
N LEU A 568 -6.09 4.08 -8.37
CA LEU A 568 -6.83 5.33 -8.50
C LEU A 568 -6.01 6.55 -8.06
N PRO A 569 -5.41 6.58 -6.84
CA PRO A 569 -4.44 7.61 -6.47
C PRO A 569 -3.27 7.70 -7.46
N GLU A 570 -2.78 6.56 -7.98
CA GLU A 570 -1.70 6.50 -8.94
C GLU A 570 -2.07 7.17 -10.27
N ALA A 571 -3.25 6.83 -10.83
CA ALA A 571 -3.77 7.43 -12.06
C ALA A 571 -3.93 8.96 -11.93
N ILE A 572 -4.53 9.43 -10.84
CA ILE A 572 -4.74 10.85 -10.57
C ILE A 572 -3.40 11.59 -10.38
N SER A 573 -2.46 10.97 -9.68
CA SER A 573 -1.12 11.52 -9.51
C SER A 573 -0.39 11.65 -10.85
N TYR A 574 -0.46 10.65 -11.73
CA TYR A 574 0.12 10.73 -13.08
C TYR A 574 -0.51 11.84 -13.93
N GLY A 575 -1.83 11.99 -13.87
CA GLY A 575 -2.53 13.07 -14.58
C GLY A 575 -2.17 14.47 -14.09
N LEU A 576 -2.06 14.67 -12.77
CA LEU A 576 -1.69 15.97 -12.18
C LEU A 576 -0.24 16.36 -12.50
N GLN A 577 0.68 15.40 -12.42
CA GLN A 577 2.09 15.62 -12.75
C GLN A 577 2.26 16.03 -14.21
N ASP A 578 1.50 15.43 -15.11
CA ASP A 578 1.49 15.79 -16.51
C ASP A 578 0.93 17.19 -16.79
N ALA A 579 -0.18 17.53 -16.12
CA ALA A 579 -0.84 18.83 -16.26
C ALA A 579 0.03 19.99 -15.77
N LEU A 580 0.78 19.79 -14.67
CA LEU A 580 1.51 20.86 -13.99
C LEU A 580 3.02 20.85 -14.26
N VAL A 581 3.61 19.67 -14.40
CA VAL A 581 5.08 19.50 -14.54
C VAL A 581 5.47 19.11 -15.96
N GLY A 582 4.58 18.45 -16.71
CA GLY A 582 4.88 17.91 -18.03
C GLY A 582 5.84 16.71 -17.99
N GLU A 583 6.04 16.12 -16.81
CA GLU A 583 6.84 14.92 -16.55
C GLU A 583 6.11 14.03 -15.52
N VAL A 584 6.25 12.68 -15.56
CA VAL A 584 5.53 11.74 -14.67
C VAL A 584 6.47 10.78 -13.94
N TYR A 585 6.60 10.91 -12.63
CA TYR A 585 7.35 9.99 -11.76
C TYR A 585 6.85 8.54 -11.88
N GLY A 586 7.75 7.55 -11.99
CA GLY A 586 7.38 6.13 -12.12
C GLY A 586 8.16 5.18 -11.20
N TYR A 587 7.46 4.20 -10.64
CA TYR A 587 8.00 3.06 -9.88
C TYR A 587 8.55 1.98 -10.85
N SER A 588 9.84 1.65 -10.77
CA SER A 588 10.36 0.39 -11.33
C SER A 588 10.74 -0.56 -10.18
N ASN A 589 9.86 -1.52 -9.87
CA ASN A 589 10.14 -2.61 -8.92
C ASN A 589 11.16 -3.64 -9.45
N ARG A 590 11.77 -3.40 -10.62
CA ARG A 590 13.00 -4.06 -11.05
C ARG A 590 14.10 -3.02 -11.04
N GLY A 591 15.00 -3.18 -10.08
CA GLY A 591 16.39 -2.75 -10.15
C GLY A 591 16.72 -1.50 -10.96
N TRP A 592 17.00 -0.38 -10.29
CA TRP A 592 18.12 0.51 -10.66
C TRP A 592 18.23 0.87 -12.15
N GLU A 593 17.34 1.73 -12.68
CA GLU A 593 17.55 2.34 -14.00
C GLU A 593 17.50 3.87 -13.94
N LYS A 594 18.59 4.51 -14.42
CA LYS A 594 18.72 5.97 -14.53
C LYS A 594 17.66 6.52 -15.49
N LEU A 595 16.54 7.02 -14.98
CA LEU A 595 15.51 7.72 -15.76
C LEU A 595 16.04 9.09 -16.24
N THR A 596 16.04 9.36 -17.54
CA THR A 596 16.36 10.69 -18.14
C THR A 596 15.09 11.54 -18.22
N SER A 597 15.23 12.88 -18.21
CA SER A 597 14.11 13.82 -18.35
C SER A 597 13.27 13.59 -19.62
N ASP A 598 13.88 13.03 -20.67
CA ASP A 598 13.20 12.72 -21.94
C ASP A 598 12.19 11.58 -21.84
N TYR A 599 12.29 10.70 -20.83
CA TYR A 599 11.42 9.53 -20.66
C TYR A 599 9.95 9.93 -20.44
N HIS A 600 9.68 11.13 -19.94
CA HIS A 600 8.33 11.54 -19.55
C HIS A 600 7.55 12.28 -20.64
N ALA A 601 8.20 13.01 -21.55
CA ALA A 601 7.52 13.60 -22.71
C ALA A 601 7.06 12.52 -23.71
N GLU A 602 7.80 11.41 -23.79
CA GLU A 602 7.49 10.23 -24.60
C GLU A 602 6.21 9.51 -24.12
N TRP A 603 5.82 9.66 -22.84
CA TRP A 603 4.60 9.04 -22.30
C TRP A 603 3.33 9.48 -23.03
N ARG A 604 3.18 10.77 -23.32
CA ARG A 604 2.00 11.28 -24.06
C ARG A 604 1.92 10.75 -25.48
N GLU A 605 3.06 10.60 -26.15
CA GLU A 605 3.16 10.06 -27.52
C GLU A 605 2.84 8.56 -27.53
N GLN A 606 3.45 7.80 -26.61
CA GLN A 606 3.29 6.35 -26.50
C GLN A 606 1.91 5.94 -26.00
N THR A 607 1.29 6.74 -25.12
CA THR A 607 -0.09 6.51 -24.68
C THR A 607 -1.06 6.67 -25.85
N ALA A 608 -0.87 7.67 -26.72
CA ALA A 608 -1.72 7.87 -27.89
C ALA A 608 -1.62 6.70 -28.88
N ASP A 609 -0.41 6.19 -29.13
CA ASP A 609 -0.17 5.02 -29.98
C ASP A 609 -0.77 3.73 -29.38
N LEU A 610 -0.67 3.55 -28.05
CA LEU A 610 -1.26 2.40 -27.34
C LEU A 610 -2.78 2.38 -27.49
N PHE A 611 -3.45 3.52 -27.26
CA PHE A 611 -4.91 3.65 -27.43
C PHE A 611 -5.36 3.54 -28.89
N ALA A 612 -4.50 3.87 -29.86
CA ALA A 612 -4.79 3.69 -31.28
C ALA A 612 -4.61 2.24 -31.75
N ALA A 613 -3.64 1.51 -31.17
CA ALA A 613 -3.32 0.13 -31.54
C ALA A 613 -4.22 -0.89 -30.83
N ASN A 614 -4.61 -0.63 -29.58
CA ASN A 614 -5.47 -1.47 -28.77
C ASN A 614 -6.46 -0.59 -27.99
N THR A 615 -7.71 -1.00 -27.83
CA THR A 615 -8.58 -0.36 -26.84
C THR A 615 -8.29 -1.02 -25.49
N PRO A 616 -7.65 -0.34 -24.51
CA PRO A 616 -7.39 -0.94 -23.21
C PRO A 616 -8.71 -1.28 -22.50
N GLU A 617 -8.82 -2.50 -22.00
CA GLU A 617 -9.96 -2.94 -21.21
C GLU A 617 -9.86 -2.38 -19.80
N LEU A 618 -10.97 -1.89 -19.25
CA LEU A 618 -11.00 -1.29 -17.92
C LEU A 618 -10.43 -2.22 -16.85
N GLN A 619 -10.72 -3.53 -16.97
CA GLN A 619 -10.22 -4.58 -16.09
C GLN A 619 -8.69 -4.60 -16.01
N SER A 620 -8.00 -4.40 -17.14
CA SER A 620 -6.52 -4.38 -17.22
C SER A 620 -5.88 -3.19 -16.51
N LEU A 621 -6.59 -2.06 -16.35
CA LEU A 621 -6.08 -0.87 -15.67
C LEU A 621 -6.23 -0.92 -14.16
N ILE A 622 -7.28 -1.58 -13.71
CA ILE A 622 -7.66 -1.64 -12.29
C ILE A 622 -7.17 -2.93 -11.61
N SER A 623 -6.79 -3.96 -12.37
CA SER A 623 -6.28 -5.21 -11.82
C SER A 623 -4.83 -5.10 -11.30
N GLY A 624 -4.65 -5.43 -10.02
CA GLY A 624 -3.46 -6.09 -9.45
C GLY A 624 -2.20 -5.26 -9.24
N ILE A 625 -2.00 -4.70 -8.04
CA ILE A 625 -0.72 -4.13 -7.56
C ILE A 625 0.41 -5.20 -7.50
N ASN A 626 0.06 -6.48 -7.57
CA ASN A 626 0.97 -7.63 -7.51
C ASN A 626 1.31 -8.27 -8.87
N THR A 627 0.82 -7.73 -9.99
CA THR A 627 1.40 -8.11 -11.29
C THR A 627 2.71 -7.35 -11.51
N PRO A 628 3.72 -7.97 -12.16
CA PRO A 628 4.94 -7.27 -12.55
C PRO A 628 4.59 -5.93 -13.20
N PHE A 629 5.39 -4.89 -12.95
CA PHE A 629 5.18 -3.58 -13.56
C PHE A 629 5.00 -3.71 -15.08
N GLU A 630 3.79 -3.40 -15.56
CA GLU A 630 3.44 -3.37 -16.98
C GLU A 630 3.30 -1.91 -17.42
N GLN A 631 4.16 -1.48 -18.36
CA GLN A 631 4.15 -0.10 -18.86
C GLN A 631 2.85 0.25 -19.58
N SER A 632 2.25 -0.71 -20.29
CA SER A 632 0.90 -0.58 -20.89
C SER A 632 -0.14 -0.10 -19.87
N ARG A 633 -0.13 -0.66 -18.67
CA ARG A 633 -1.04 -0.29 -17.60
C ARG A 633 -0.80 1.13 -17.10
N ALA A 634 0.47 1.51 -16.92
CA ALA A 634 0.84 2.85 -16.47
C ALA A 634 0.39 3.94 -17.48
N TYR A 635 0.56 3.69 -18.79
CA TYR A 635 0.03 4.57 -19.83
C TYR A 635 -1.49 4.67 -19.82
N GLY A 636 -2.18 3.55 -19.61
CA GLY A 636 -3.64 3.55 -19.48
C GLY A 636 -4.14 4.30 -18.25
N GLN A 637 -3.49 4.13 -17.10
CA GLN A 637 -3.78 4.88 -15.86
C GLN A 637 -3.53 6.37 -16.01
N PHE A 638 -2.47 6.75 -16.73
CA PHE A 638 -2.17 8.15 -17.05
C PHE A 638 -3.28 8.83 -17.87
N ALA A 639 -3.71 8.23 -18.99
CA ALA A 639 -4.79 8.79 -19.80
C ALA A 639 -6.12 8.82 -19.03
N PHE A 640 -6.37 7.77 -18.26
CA PHE A 640 -7.58 7.67 -17.43
C PHE A 640 -7.61 8.76 -16.35
N GLY A 641 -6.51 8.99 -15.65
CA GLY A 641 -6.37 10.04 -14.64
C GLY A 641 -6.56 11.45 -15.18
N LEU A 642 -5.99 11.76 -16.36
CA LEU A 642 -6.22 13.04 -17.04
C LEU A 642 -7.70 13.28 -17.33
N TRP A 643 -8.39 12.27 -17.83
CA TRP A 643 -9.83 12.36 -18.08
C TRP A 643 -10.63 12.54 -16.79
N LEU A 644 -10.30 11.79 -15.73
CA LEU A 644 -10.96 11.90 -14.42
C LEU A 644 -10.88 13.31 -13.82
N LEU A 645 -9.75 14.01 -14.01
CA LEU A 645 -9.54 15.38 -13.52
C LEU A 645 -10.38 16.45 -14.26
N GLN A 646 -10.94 16.12 -15.42
CA GLN A 646 -11.79 17.01 -16.24
C GLN A 646 -13.28 16.72 -16.08
N LEU A 647 -13.65 15.73 -15.27
CA LEU A 647 -15.05 15.45 -14.98
C LEU A 647 -15.67 16.56 -14.14
N GLU A 648 -17.00 16.62 -14.14
CA GLU A 648 -17.77 17.57 -13.33
C GLU A 648 -17.34 17.51 -11.86
N PRO A 649 -17.18 18.67 -11.18
CA PRO A 649 -16.78 18.74 -9.78
C PRO A 649 -17.56 17.77 -8.88
N GLY A 650 -16.85 17.01 -8.06
CA GLY A 650 -17.45 16.01 -7.15
C GLY A 650 -17.63 14.62 -7.75
N THR A 651 -17.46 14.43 -9.06
CA THR A 651 -17.55 13.10 -9.69
C THR A 651 -16.44 12.18 -9.20
N LEU A 652 -15.20 12.69 -9.12
CA LEU A 652 -14.08 11.95 -8.56
C LEU A 652 -14.30 11.66 -7.07
N GLY A 653 -14.90 12.60 -6.33
CA GLY A 653 -15.25 12.40 -4.92
C GLY A 653 -16.26 11.26 -4.72
N LYS A 654 -17.31 11.21 -5.56
CA LYS A 654 -18.30 10.13 -5.54
C LYS A 654 -17.71 8.78 -5.91
N LEU A 655 -16.86 8.72 -6.94
CA LEU A 655 -16.16 7.50 -7.32
C LEU A 655 -15.27 6.99 -6.17
N SER A 656 -14.47 7.87 -5.57
CA SER A 656 -13.61 7.54 -4.43
C SER A 656 -14.40 7.07 -3.21
N ALA A 657 -15.50 7.75 -2.87
CA ALA A 657 -16.36 7.36 -1.76
C ALA A 657 -17.07 6.02 -2.02
N SER A 658 -17.52 5.77 -3.25
CA SER A 658 -18.14 4.51 -3.66
C SER A 658 -17.17 3.33 -3.56
N ILE A 659 -15.92 3.52 -4.00
CA ILE A 659 -14.88 2.51 -3.85
C ILE A 659 -14.54 2.32 -2.37
N ALA A 660 -14.34 3.40 -1.60
CA ALA A 660 -14.01 3.31 -0.18
C ALA A 660 -15.09 2.58 0.65
N GLY A 661 -16.37 2.88 0.38
CA GLY A 661 -17.51 2.25 1.06
C GLY A 661 -17.69 0.76 0.75
N GLN A 662 -17.04 0.23 -0.30
CA GLN A 662 -17.06 -1.20 -0.63
C GLN A 662 -15.81 -1.94 -0.13
N VAL A 663 -14.77 -1.22 0.30
CA VAL A 663 -13.50 -1.80 0.79
C VAL A 663 -13.51 -2.00 2.30
N GLY A 664 -14.45 -1.39 3.04
CA GLY A 664 -14.75 -1.72 4.44
C GLY A 664 -13.59 -1.61 5.45
N GLY A 665 -12.45 -0.97 5.11
CA GLY A 665 -11.30 -0.89 6.01
C GLY A 665 -10.03 -0.23 5.42
N ARG A 666 -9.04 0.09 6.28
CA ARG A 666 -7.73 0.66 5.88
C ARG A 666 -6.80 -0.40 5.28
N VAL A 667 -6.69 -0.44 3.95
CA VAL A 667 -5.67 -1.14 3.14
C VAL A 667 -4.24 -0.63 3.42
N ALA A 668 -3.31 -1.56 3.66
CA ALA A 668 -1.87 -1.28 3.65
C ALA A 668 -1.33 -1.11 2.21
N PRO A 669 -0.29 -0.28 1.98
CA PRO A 669 0.30 -0.15 0.66
C PRO A 669 0.85 -1.50 0.16
N GLY A 670 0.36 -1.94 -1.01
CA GLY A 670 0.77 -3.20 -1.65
C GLY A 670 -0.18 -4.38 -1.47
N VAL A 671 -1.28 -4.23 -0.71
CA VAL A 671 -2.28 -5.30 -0.51
C VAL A 671 -3.46 -5.11 -1.46
N GLN A 672 -3.87 -6.19 -2.14
CA GLN A 672 -5.10 -6.21 -2.95
C GLN A 672 -6.31 -5.95 -2.05
N THR A 673 -7.18 -5.05 -2.48
CA THR A 673 -8.23 -4.39 -1.70
C THR A 673 -9.46 -5.25 -1.37
N GLY A 674 -9.36 -6.58 -1.37
CA GLY A 674 -10.52 -7.48 -1.19
C GLY A 674 -11.56 -7.42 -2.32
N LEU A 675 -11.66 -6.30 -3.06
CA LEU A 675 -12.50 -6.17 -4.25
C LEU A 675 -11.86 -6.91 -5.43
N LEU A 676 -12.57 -7.92 -5.92
CA LEU A 676 -12.23 -8.62 -7.16
C LEU A 676 -12.23 -7.62 -8.33
N GLY A 677 -11.43 -7.90 -9.36
CA GLY A 677 -11.29 -7.01 -10.52
C GLY A 677 -12.63 -6.60 -11.14
N ASP A 678 -13.58 -7.53 -11.20
CA ASP A 678 -14.91 -7.31 -11.79
C ASP A 678 -15.78 -6.35 -10.95
N GLN A 679 -15.65 -6.40 -9.62
CA GLN A 679 -16.36 -5.48 -8.72
C GLN A 679 -15.84 -4.04 -8.91
N GLN A 680 -14.52 -3.89 -9.11
CA GLN A 680 -13.93 -2.59 -9.39
C GLN A 680 -14.39 -2.05 -10.77
N VAL A 681 -14.49 -2.91 -11.79
CA VAL A 681 -15.02 -2.54 -13.12
C VAL A 681 -16.45 -2.01 -12.95
N GLN A 682 -17.31 -2.77 -12.28
CA GLN A 682 -18.72 -2.42 -12.09
C GLN A 682 -18.90 -1.09 -11.35
N LEU A 683 -18.11 -0.82 -10.30
CA LEU A 683 -18.18 0.45 -9.55
C LEU A 683 -17.76 1.65 -10.39
N VAL A 684 -16.71 1.49 -11.22
CA VAL A 684 -16.24 2.54 -12.13
C VAL A 684 -17.29 2.82 -13.20
N GLU A 685 -17.87 1.78 -13.82
CA GLU A 685 -18.92 1.94 -14.83
C GLU A 685 -20.22 2.52 -14.24
N ALA A 686 -20.59 2.13 -13.02
CA ALA A 686 -21.74 2.68 -12.31
C ALA A 686 -21.54 4.18 -11.99
N SER A 687 -20.31 4.58 -11.63
CA SER A 687 -20.00 5.96 -11.24
C SER A 687 -19.79 6.90 -12.43
N LEU A 688 -19.27 6.39 -13.55
CA LEU A 688 -18.87 7.20 -14.72
C LEU A 688 -19.77 6.98 -15.96
N GLY A 689 -20.73 6.04 -15.85
CA GLY A 689 -21.59 5.58 -16.94
C GLY A 689 -20.89 4.64 -17.91
N ALA A 690 -21.64 4.10 -18.87
CA ALA A 690 -21.15 3.10 -19.82
C ALA A 690 -19.92 3.57 -20.63
N ASN A 691 -19.03 2.62 -20.91
CA ASN A 691 -17.81 2.76 -21.73
C ASN A 691 -16.84 3.89 -21.28
N PRO A 692 -16.42 3.94 -20.00
CA PRO A 692 -15.54 4.99 -19.50
C PRO A 692 -14.19 5.00 -20.26
N MET A 693 -13.70 3.84 -20.69
CA MET A 693 -12.45 3.73 -21.45
C MET A 693 -12.54 4.36 -22.84
N SER A 694 -13.66 4.21 -23.54
CA SER A 694 -13.86 4.86 -24.84
C SER A 694 -13.94 6.37 -24.70
N LYS A 695 -14.56 6.88 -23.63
CA LYS A 695 -14.63 8.32 -23.33
C LYS A 695 -13.27 8.89 -22.95
N ALA A 696 -12.52 8.19 -22.09
CA ALA A 696 -11.15 8.55 -21.75
C ALA A 696 -10.25 8.58 -22.99
N ALA A 697 -10.37 7.58 -23.88
CA ALA A 697 -9.64 7.52 -25.15
C ALA A 697 -9.97 8.70 -26.07
N ALA A 698 -11.26 9.02 -26.22
CA ALA A 698 -11.71 10.13 -27.04
C ALA A 698 -11.21 11.47 -26.50
N HIS A 699 -11.36 11.70 -25.19
CA HIS A 699 -10.85 12.89 -24.53
C HIS A 699 -9.34 13.02 -24.64
N PHE A 700 -8.61 11.92 -24.42
CA PHE A 700 -7.16 11.92 -24.56
C PHE A 700 -6.73 12.21 -26.01
N LYS A 701 -7.48 11.74 -27.00
CA LYS A 701 -7.27 12.07 -28.42
C LYS A 701 -7.53 13.55 -28.73
N GLU A 702 -8.45 14.22 -28.03
CA GLU A 702 -8.69 15.66 -28.16
C GLU A 702 -7.61 16.50 -27.47
N LEU A 703 -7.14 16.07 -26.29
CA LEU A 703 -5.99 16.67 -25.58
C LEU A 703 -4.66 16.43 -26.30
N SER A 704 -4.57 15.32 -27.04
CA SER A 704 -3.52 15.13 -28.03
C SER A 704 -3.76 16.18 -29.10
N LEU A 705 -3.05 17.32 -29.00
CA LEU A 705 -3.15 18.47 -29.90
C LEU A 705 -3.52 18.04 -31.32
N GLU A 706 -4.57 18.65 -31.89
CA GLU A 706 -5.07 18.32 -33.23
C GLU A 706 -3.90 18.05 -34.20
N GLY A 707 -3.84 16.81 -34.71
CA GLY A 707 -2.78 16.35 -35.62
C GLY A 707 -1.68 15.46 -34.99
N GLY A 708 -1.73 15.19 -33.68
CA GLY A 708 -0.88 14.19 -33.02
C GLY A 708 0.60 14.59 -32.79
N PRO A 709 1.48 13.65 -32.36
CA PRO A 709 2.88 13.91 -32.01
C PRO A 709 3.69 14.60 -33.11
N ARG A 710 3.41 14.28 -34.38
CA ARG A 710 4.04 14.93 -35.55
C ARG A 710 3.65 16.40 -35.66
N ALA A 711 2.38 16.74 -35.46
CA ALA A 711 1.92 18.14 -35.50
C ALA A 711 2.56 18.97 -34.38
N ARG A 712 2.69 18.42 -33.16
CA ARG A 712 3.39 19.09 -32.05
C ARG A 712 4.86 19.37 -32.34
N ARG A 713 5.57 18.38 -32.87
CA ARG A 713 6.98 18.52 -33.28
C ARG A 713 7.13 19.58 -34.38
N ASN A 714 6.21 19.61 -35.34
CA ASN A 714 6.21 20.59 -36.41
C ASN A 714 5.95 22.01 -35.88
N THR A 715 4.97 22.18 -34.98
CA THR A 715 4.65 23.49 -34.37
C THR A 715 5.79 23.99 -33.49
N ALA A 716 6.37 23.12 -32.65
CA ALA A 716 7.50 23.47 -31.79
C ALA A 716 8.74 23.85 -32.58
N ILE A 717 9.09 23.05 -33.60
CA ILE A 717 10.18 23.40 -34.50
C ILE A 717 9.88 24.71 -35.23
N ALA A 718 8.66 24.92 -35.73
CA ALA A 718 8.32 26.17 -36.42
C ALA A 718 8.49 27.39 -35.49
N ALA A 719 8.15 27.27 -34.21
CA ALA A 719 8.39 28.32 -33.21
C ALA A 719 9.89 28.56 -32.95
N ILE A 720 10.70 27.50 -32.91
CA ILE A 720 12.16 27.60 -32.76
C ILE A 720 12.83 28.15 -34.03
N GLU A 721 12.32 27.82 -35.21
CA GLU A 721 12.79 28.38 -36.48
C GLU A 721 12.40 29.85 -36.63
N LYS A 722 11.25 30.24 -36.07
CA LYS A 722 10.89 31.65 -35.96
C LYS A 722 11.92 32.41 -35.13
N PHE A 723 12.40 31.84 -34.02
CA PHE A 723 13.49 32.44 -33.25
C PHE A 723 14.74 32.70 -34.11
N ALA A 724 15.13 31.73 -34.96
CA ALA A 724 16.27 31.91 -35.87
C ALA A 724 16.07 33.06 -36.86
N THR A 725 14.83 33.24 -37.33
CA THR A 725 14.46 34.35 -38.22
C THR A 725 14.50 35.69 -37.48
N ASP A 726 13.91 35.74 -36.28
CA ASP A 726 13.84 36.94 -35.43
C ASP A 726 15.24 37.43 -35.01
N HIS A 727 16.21 36.52 -34.86
CA HIS A 727 17.61 36.81 -34.51
C HIS A 727 18.56 36.84 -35.72
N GLN A 728 18.03 36.80 -36.96
CA GLN A 728 18.81 36.89 -38.20
C GLN A 728 19.94 35.85 -38.35
N LEU A 729 19.71 34.64 -37.84
CA LEU A 729 20.69 33.56 -37.97
C LEU A 729 20.80 33.07 -39.42
N SER A 730 22.02 32.77 -39.86
CA SER A 730 22.26 32.21 -41.18
C SER A 730 21.80 30.76 -41.24
N ARG A 731 20.98 30.43 -42.25
CA ARG A 731 20.46 29.08 -42.49
C ARG A 731 21.25 28.40 -43.61
N TYR A 732 21.73 27.19 -43.34
CA TYR A 732 22.39 26.32 -44.32
C TYR A 732 21.65 24.98 -44.40
N LEU A 733 21.38 24.53 -45.62
CA LEU A 733 20.63 23.30 -45.91
C LEU A 733 21.56 22.27 -46.51
N ASP A 734 21.43 21.03 -46.07
CA ASP A 734 22.04 19.90 -46.77
C ASP A 734 21.30 19.64 -48.10
N ALA A 735 22.05 19.26 -49.14
CA ALA A 735 21.51 19.11 -50.49
C ALA A 735 20.53 17.93 -50.62
N GLU A 736 20.74 16.86 -49.84
CA GLU A 736 19.87 15.67 -49.82
C GLU A 736 18.70 15.85 -48.83
N GLY A 737 18.66 16.99 -48.12
CA GLY A 737 17.61 17.28 -47.13
C GLY A 737 17.78 16.52 -45.82
N SER A 738 18.94 15.91 -45.57
CA SER A 738 19.16 15.02 -44.43
C SER A 738 19.27 15.74 -43.08
N PHE A 739 19.59 17.03 -43.10
CA PHE A 739 19.61 17.91 -41.92
C PHE A 739 19.72 19.39 -42.33
N ARG A 740 19.68 20.29 -41.35
CA ARG A 740 19.92 21.74 -41.55
C ARG A 740 20.63 22.40 -40.37
N ILE A 741 21.35 23.48 -40.65
CA ILE A 741 22.14 24.25 -39.67
C ILE A 741 21.63 25.69 -39.60
N PHE A 742 21.47 26.21 -38.39
CA PHE A 742 21.35 27.64 -38.08
C PHE A 742 22.58 28.11 -37.32
N THR A 743 23.17 29.23 -37.72
CA THR A 743 24.40 29.71 -37.08
C THR A 743 24.60 31.21 -37.24
N GLU A 744 25.35 31.79 -36.31
CA GLU A 744 25.84 33.18 -36.36
C GLU A 744 27.09 33.32 -37.23
N PHE A 745 27.64 32.20 -37.73
CA PHE A 745 28.83 32.20 -38.56
C PHE A 745 28.59 32.92 -39.89
N GLY A 746 29.59 33.71 -40.31
CA GLY A 746 29.65 34.23 -41.67
C GLY A 746 29.70 33.12 -42.73
N THR A 747 29.35 33.46 -43.97
CA THR A 747 29.12 32.54 -45.10
C THR A 747 30.20 31.48 -45.29
N ALA A 748 31.48 31.85 -45.19
CA ALA A 748 32.58 30.91 -45.39
C ALA A 748 32.70 29.86 -44.26
N ALA A 749 32.51 30.28 -43.01
CA ALA A 749 32.56 29.38 -41.86
C ALA A 749 31.34 28.45 -41.83
N GLY A 750 30.12 28.99 -42.01
CA GLY A 750 28.90 28.18 -42.08
C GLY A 750 28.94 27.11 -43.19
N LYS A 751 29.46 27.45 -44.39
CA LYS A 751 29.65 26.48 -45.48
C LYS A 751 30.65 25.37 -45.14
N ARG A 752 31.72 25.68 -44.39
CA ARG A 752 32.70 24.67 -43.96
C ARG A 752 32.10 23.71 -42.93
N SER A 753 31.33 24.24 -41.98
CA SER A 753 30.64 23.41 -40.99
C SER A 753 29.61 22.51 -41.67
N LEU A 754 28.81 23.05 -42.60
CA LEU A 754 27.90 22.25 -43.43
C LEU A 754 28.64 21.13 -44.18
N MET A 755 29.71 21.45 -44.91
CA MET A 755 30.47 20.47 -45.69
C MET A 755 31.05 19.35 -44.81
N THR A 756 31.56 19.69 -43.62
CA THR A 756 32.09 18.70 -42.68
C THR A 756 31.00 17.72 -42.23
N ILE A 757 29.86 18.26 -41.83
CA ILE A 757 28.75 17.45 -41.33
C ILE A 757 28.15 16.60 -42.47
N SER A 758 27.94 17.20 -43.66
CA SER A 758 27.45 16.48 -44.84
C SER A 758 28.39 15.37 -45.29
N ASN A 759 29.71 15.51 -45.15
CA ASN A 759 30.65 14.43 -45.49
C ASN A 759 30.48 13.23 -44.56
N GLY A 760 30.38 13.47 -43.25
CA GLY A 760 30.15 12.41 -42.27
C GLY A 760 28.81 11.70 -42.49
N ILE A 761 27.72 12.47 -42.64
CA ILE A 761 26.39 11.90 -42.86
C ILE A 761 26.33 11.12 -44.18
N ARG A 762 26.98 11.57 -45.25
CA ARG A 762 27.04 10.80 -46.50
C ARG A 762 27.68 9.42 -46.34
N HIS A 763 28.67 9.29 -45.46
CA HIS A 763 29.27 7.98 -45.18
C HIS A 763 28.24 7.02 -44.57
N LEU A 764 27.43 7.52 -43.63
CA LEU A 764 26.33 6.78 -43.03
C LEU A 764 25.24 6.43 -44.05
N GLU A 765 24.87 7.38 -44.91
CA GLU A 765 23.84 7.21 -45.95
C GLU A 765 24.26 6.22 -47.02
N ASN A 766 25.53 6.17 -47.39
CA ASN A 766 26.03 5.14 -48.30
C ASN A 766 25.87 3.73 -47.71
N ALA A 767 26.07 3.59 -46.39
CA ALA A 767 25.93 2.31 -45.71
C ALA A 767 24.47 1.93 -45.43
N LEU A 768 23.66 2.91 -45.02
CA LEU A 768 22.33 2.71 -44.45
C LEU A 768 21.18 3.23 -45.33
N GLN A 769 21.49 3.82 -46.48
CA GLN A 769 20.63 4.62 -47.39
C GLN A 769 20.35 6.04 -46.86
N PRO A 770 19.92 7.00 -47.70
CA PRO A 770 19.47 8.34 -47.28
C PRO A 770 18.21 8.33 -46.40
N LEU A 771 17.96 9.42 -45.68
CA LEU A 771 16.66 9.65 -45.03
C LEU A 771 15.57 9.85 -46.10
N ASP A 772 14.39 9.29 -45.87
CA ASP A 772 13.18 9.61 -46.63
C ASP A 772 12.25 10.36 -45.68
N PRO A 773 12.36 11.70 -45.59
CA PRO A 773 11.47 12.48 -44.74
C PRO A 773 10.07 12.40 -45.34
N GLY A 774 9.24 11.49 -44.81
CA GLY A 774 7.85 11.36 -45.21
C GLY A 774 7.10 12.70 -45.11
N LYS A 775 5.97 12.84 -45.81
CA LYS A 775 5.15 14.06 -45.77
C LYS A 775 4.82 14.45 -44.32
N GLY A 776 5.45 15.53 -43.84
CA GLY A 776 5.17 16.14 -42.54
C GLY A 776 6.13 15.77 -41.41
N GLU A 777 7.29 15.17 -41.65
CA GLU A 777 8.33 15.02 -40.63
C GLU A 777 9.38 16.13 -40.69
N THR A 778 9.75 16.68 -39.54
CA THR A 778 10.86 17.63 -39.43
C THR A 778 12.20 16.92 -39.59
N VAL A 779 13.05 17.45 -40.47
CA VAL A 779 14.44 17.01 -40.60
C VAL A 779 15.28 17.47 -39.40
N PRO A 780 16.36 16.75 -39.04
CA PRO A 780 17.25 17.11 -37.95
C PRO A 780 17.81 18.52 -38.09
N THR A 781 17.69 19.32 -37.03
CA THR A 781 18.06 20.73 -37.01
C THR A 781 19.15 20.96 -35.97
N ILE A 782 20.21 21.68 -36.34
CA ILE A 782 21.28 22.04 -35.40
C ILE A 782 21.53 23.54 -35.39
N PHE A 783 21.69 24.10 -34.19
CA PHE A 783 22.13 25.46 -33.96
C PHE A 783 23.58 25.45 -33.50
N ILE A 784 24.43 26.22 -34.18
CA ILE A 784 25.83 26.44 -33.79
C ILE A 784 26.01 27.93 -33.57
N LEU A 785 26.00 28.35 -32.32
CA LEU A 785 26.00 29.75 -31.89
C LEU A 785 27.35 30.12 -31.25
N ARG A 786 27.73 31.39 -31.31
CA ARG A 786 28.92 31.98 -30.69
C ARG A 786 28.61 32.98 -29.59
N ASP A 787 27.41 33.55 -29.60
CA ASP A 787 26.97 34.46 -28.57
C ASP A 787 26.20 33.73 -27.46
N ARG A 788 26.67 33.92 -26.22
CA ARG A 788 26.11 33.23 -25.06
C ARG A 788 24.68 33.70 -24.79
N GLN A 789 24.43 34.98 -25.04
CA GLN A 789 23.11 35.56 -24.83
C GLN A 789 22.11 35.02 -25.84
N THR A 790 22.44 34.94 -27.14
CA THR A 790 21.62 34.27 -28.15
C THR A 790 21.35 32.81 -27.78
N TYR A 791 22.37 32.07 -27.32
CA TYR A 791 22.18 30.69 -26.87
C TYR A 791 21.23 30.58 -25.67
N HIS A 792 21.36 31.45 -24.67
CA HIS A 792 20.44 31.50 -23.54
C HIS A 792 19.01 31.86 -23.95
N GLN A 793 18.84 32.75 -24.92
CA GLN A 793 17.54 33.13 -25.47
C GLN A 793 16.92 31.99 -26.29
N LEU A 794 17.72 31.27 -27.08
CA LEU A 794 17.29 30.06 -27.77
C LEU A 794 16.82 29.00 -26.77
N CYS A 795 17.52 28.85 -25.64
CA CYS A 795 17.10 27.96 -24.56
C CYS A 795 15.72 28.36 -23.99
N GLU A 796 15.46 29.64 -23.74
CA GLU A 796 14.13 30.10 -23.28
C GLU A 796 13.06 29.95 -24.35
N ALA A 797 13.36 30.27 -25.61
CA ALA A 797 12.43 30.11 -26.72
C ALA A 797 12.05 28.63 -26.90
N THR A 798 13.03 27.73 -26.79
CA THR A 798 12.83 26.27 -26.85
C THR A 798 12.02 25.79 -25.65
N ALA A 799 12.31 26.29 -24.44
CA ALA A 799 11.54 25.97 -23.23
C ALA A 799 10.08 26.46 -23.33
N ALA A 800 9.84 27.60 -23.96
CA ALA A 800 8.49 28.11 -24.21
C ALA A 800 7.76 27.31 -25.30
N ALA A 801 8.45 26.93 -26.38
CA ALA A 801 7.89 26.16 -27.49
C ALA A 801 7.62 24.70 -27.11
N VAL A 802 8.41 24.15 -26.18
CA VAL A 802 8.28 22.77 -25.71
C VAL A 802 8.32 22.76 -24.17
N PRO A 803 7.17 23.06 -23.52
CA PRO A 803 7.10 23.15 -22.07
C PRO A 803 7.59 21.90 -21.33
N THR A 804 7.40 20.72 -21.93
CA THR A 804 7.80 19.42 -21.34
C THR A 804 9.32 19.27 -21.18
N VAL A 805 10.15 20.02 -21.91
CA VAL A 805 11.62 19.97 -21.76
C VAL A 805 12.18 21.27 -21.18
N ALA A 806 11.32 22.19 -20.73
CA ALA A 806 11.72 23.51 -20.26
C ALA A 806 12.75 23.44 -19.12
N ALA A 807 12.60 22.50 -18.18
CA ALA A 807 13.51 22.34 -17.06
C ALA A 807 14.89 21.80 -17.49
N TYR A 808 14.94 20.93 -18.51
CA TYR A 808 16.19 20.43 -19.08
C TYR A 808 16.91 21.55 -19.84
N VAL A 809 16.20 22.23 -20.74
CA VAL A 809 16.77 23.27 -21.57
C VAL A 809 17.21 24.50 -20.76
N ARG A 810 16.48 24.86 -19.69
CA ARG A 810 16.91 25.93 -18.78
C ARG A 810 18.19 25.59 -18.01
N ARG A 811 18.42 24.31 -17.67
CA ARG A 811 19.69 23.86 -17.09
C ARG A 811 20.82 23.80 -18.12
N ALA A 812 20.50 23.46 -19.38
CA ALA A 812 21.47 23.43 -20.47
C ALA A 812 22.14 24.80 -20.74
N LYS A 813 21.56 25.90 -20.25
CA LYS A 813 22.19 27.23 -20.23
C LYS A 813 23.55 27.25 -19.53
N GLU A 814 23.74 26.39 -18.53
CA GLU A 814 24.99 26.27 -17.79
C GLU A 814 26.02 25.38 -18.51
N SER A 815 25.68 24.85 -19.70
CA SER A 815 26.50 23.94 -20.50
C SER A 815 26.75 24.48 -21.91
N THR A 816 27.68 23.87 -22.64
CA THR A 816 28.11 24.28 -23.98
C THR A 816 27.19 23.78 -25.10
N GLY A 817 26.14 23.03 -24.76
CA GLY A 817 25.13 22.59 -25.72
C GLY A 817 24.18 21.55 -25.16
N PHE A 818 23.16 21.22 -25.95
CA PHE A 818 22.19 20.17 -25.66
C PHE A 818 21.59 19.56 -26.92
N THR A 819 20.92 18.43 -26.73
CA THR A 819 20.21 17.69 -27.77
C THR A 819 18.83 17.35 -27.26
N LEU A 820 17.83 17.49 -28.12
CA LEU A 820 16.48 16.98 -27.88
C LEU A 820 16.24 15.87 -28.91
N PRO A 821 16.32 14.59 -28.53
CA PRO A 821 16.10 13.49 -29.48
C PRO A 821 14.65 13.38 -29.98
N SER A 822 13.67 13.72 -29.13
CA SER A 822 12.24 13.65 -29.43
C SER A 822 11.76 14.77 -30.35
N LEU A 823 12.43 15.91 -30.33
CA LEU A 823 12.23 17.01 -31.26
C LEU A 823 13.54 17.14 -32.04
N PRO A 824 13.71 16.64 -33.28
CA PRO A 824 15.04 16.37 -33.86
C PRO A 824 15.89 17.65 -34.00
N PHE A 825 16.53 18.03 -32.90
CA PHE A 825 17.01 19.37 -32.61
C PHE A 825 18.23 19.30 -31.70
N SER A 826 19.24 20.09 -31.99
CA SER A 826 20.41 20.27 -31.14
C SER A 826 20.86 21.72 -31.16
N ALA A 827 21.42 22.21 -30.07
CA ALA A 827 22.03 23.52 -30.01
C ALA A 827 23.37 23.47 -29.29
N TYR A 828 24.33 24.23 -29.82
CA TYR A 828 25.69 24.35 -29.31
C TYR A 828 26.12 25.80 -29.24
N PHE A 829 26.93 26.07 -28.24
CA PHE A 829 27.52 27.36 -27.95
C PHE A 829 29.05 27.24 -28.00
N ASP A 830 29.64 27.79 -29.06
CA ASP A 830 31.07 27.89 -29.38
C ASP A 830 31.72 28.94 -28.47
N ASP A 831 32.30 28.48 -27.36
CA ASP A 831 32.98 29.32 -26.36
C ASP A 831 34.41 28.84 -26.12
N PRO A 832 35.41 29.51 -26.71
CA PRO A 832 36.81 29.15 -26.57
C PRO A 832 37.31 29.16 -25.12
N ASP A 833 36.68 29.93 -24.23
CA ASP A 833 37.16 30.15 -22.86
C ASP A 833 36.60 29.11 -21.87
N SER A 834 35.44 28.52 -22.18
CA SER A 834 34.80 27.49 -21.33
C SER A 834 34.84 26.09 -21.91
N GLN A 835 35.08 25.94 -23.22
CA GLN A 835 35.27 24.64 -23.86
C GLN A 835 36.73 24.20 -23.73
N GLN A 836 36.96 23.12 -22.98
CA GLN A 836 38.30 22.56 -22.88
C GLN A 836 38.76 21.90 -24.20
N GLU A 837 37.84 21.34 -25.01
CA GLU A 837 38.23 20.42 -26.11
C GLU A 837 37.28 20.32 -27.32
N ALA A 838 36.11 20.98 -27.27
CA ALA A 838 35.06 20.75 -28.27
C ALA A 838 35.30 21.56 -29.55
N VAL A 839 35.28 20.87 -30.69
CA VAL A 839 35.08 21.51 -32.00
C VAL A 839 33.58 21.47 -32.26
N PRO A 840 32.86 22.61 -32.31
CA PRO A 840 31.41 22.64 -32.46
C PRO A 840 30.89 21.84 -33.66
N GLU A 841 31.67 21.74 -34.74
CA GLU A 841 31.33 20.91 -35.90
C GLU A 841 31.32 19.42 -35.61
N LEU A 842 32.25 18.90 -34.79
CA LEU A 842 32.29 17.49 -34.43
C LEU A 842 31.17 17.17 -33.46
N SER A 843 30.97 17.98 -32.41
CA SER A 843 29.82 17.82 -31.51
C SER A 843 28.49 17.88 -32.28
N GLY A 844 28.44 18.74 -33.30
CA GLY A 844 27.30 18.81 -34.20
C GLY A 844 27.11 17.58 -35.06
N LEU A 845 28.18 17.04 -35.64
CA LEU A 845 28.18 15.80 -36.40
C LEU A 845 27.79 14.59 -35.53
N HIS A 846 28.28 14.52 -34.28
CA HIS A 846 27.90 13.49 -33.32
C HIS A 846 26.39 13.45 -33.14
N ASN A 847 25.82 14.58 -32.73
CA ASN A 847 24.40 14.67 -32.42
C ASN A 847 23.53 14.47 -33.64
N ILE A 848 23.92 15.03 -34.79
CA ILE A 848 23.14 14.89 -36.00
C ILE A 848 23.13 13.43 -36.48
N THR A 849 24.20 12.66 -36.22
CA THR A 849 24.24 11.22 -36.47
C THR A 849 23.22 10.50 -35.57
N HIS A 850 23.16 10.82 -34.28
CA HIS A 850 22.14 10.27 -33.38
C HIS A 850 20.71 10.61 -33.83
N LEU A 851 20.45 11.87 -34.18
CA LEU A 851 19.13 12.32 -34.62
C LEU A 851 18.72 11.66 -35.95
N TRP A 852 19.66 11.55 -36.88
CA TRP A 852 19.47 10.88 -38.17
C TRP A 852 19.16 9.40 -37.99
N LEU A 853 19.94 8.69 -37.17
CA LEU A 853 19.72 7.27 -36.85
C LEU A 853 18.37 7.06 -36.19
N ARG A 854 18.00 7.94 -35.25
CA ARG A 854 16.72 7.88 -34.55
C ARG A 854 15.55 8.09 -35.50
N GLN A 855 15.65 9.06 -36.41
CA GLN A 855 14.60 9.28 -37.41
C GLN A 855 14.47 8.09 -38.37
N LYS A 856 15.58 7.50 -38.79
CA LYS A 856 15.57 6.43 -39.77
C LYS A 856 15.17 5.07 -39.22
N TYR A 857 15.71 4.70 -38.07
CA TYR A 857 15.63 3.35 -37.52
C TYR A 857 14.95 3.30 -36.15
N GLY A 858 14.48 4.42 -35.60
CA GLY A 858 13.87 4.45 -34.27
C GLY A 858 14.92 4.29 -33.16
N HIS A 859 14.57 3.57 -32.10
CA HIS A 859 15.46 3.39 -30.95
C HIS A 859 16.51 2.30 -31.25
N LEU A 860 17.79 2.65 -31.13
CA LEU A 860 18.94 1.74 -31.25
C LEU A 860 19.69 1.66 -29.91
N PRO A 861 20.47 0.59 -29.63
CA PRO A 861 21.23 0.48 -28.40
C PRO A 861 22.27 1.59 -28.35
N LEU A 862 22.48 2.20 -27.17
CA LEU A 862 23.34 3.37 -27.05
C LEU A 862 24.75 3.10 -27.58
N TRP A 863 25.34 1.94 -27.23
CA TRP A 863 26.68 1.58 -27.72
C TRP A 863 26.77 1.62 -29.25
N LEU A 864 25.71 1.21 -29.96
CA LEU A 864 25.71 1.19 -31.42
C LEU A 864 25.58 2.61 -31.99
N SER A 865 24.69 3.44 -31.44
CA SER A 865 24.54 4.82 -31.89
C SER A 865 25.79 5.65 -31.64
N GLU A 866 26.39 5.51 -30.45
CA GLU A 866 27.63 6.21 -30.08
C GLU A 866 28.81 5.73 -30.93
N GLY A 867 28.96 4.41 -31.09
CA GLY A 867 30.00 3.83 -31.95
C GLY A 867 29.89 4.32 -33.40
N LEU A 868 28.67 4.42 -33.94
CA LEU A 868 28.42 4.96 -35.28
C LEU A 868 28.74 6.45 -35.37
N ALA A 869 28.35 7.24 -34.37
CA ALA A 869 28.68 8.67 -34.32
C ALA A 869 30.20 8.87 -34.29
N CYS A 870 30.92 8.19 -33.41
CA CYS A 870 32.38 8.25 -33.33
C CYS A 870 33.07 7.78 -34.64
N ALA A 871 32.59 6.71 -35.26
CA ALA A 871 33.15 6.23 -36.54
C ALA A 871 32.91 7.23 -37.69
N VAL A 872 31.76 7.89 -37.71
CA VAL A 872 31.44 8.95 -38.69
C VAL A 872 32.31 10.18 -38.49
N GLU A 873 32.60 10.56 -37.25
CA GLU A 873 33.50 11.67 -36.92
C GLU A 873 34.94 11.40 -37.35
N GLU A 874 35.47 10.22 -37.02
CA GLU A 874 36.80 9.80 -37.44
C GLU A 874 36.90 9.81 -38.97
N ASN A 875 35.87 9.34 -39.68
CA ASN A 875 35.84 9.39 -41.14
C ASN A 875 35.84 10.82 -41.69
N ALA A 876 35.13 11.74 -41.03
CA ALA A 876 34.98 13.12 -41.49
C ALA A 876 36.22 14.00 -41.21
N ARG A 877 36.92 13.78 -40.08
CA ARG A 877 38.01 14.66 -39.62
C ARG A 877 39.26 13.94 -39.10
N GLY A 878 39.27 12.62 -39.02
CA GLY A 878 40.35 11.84 -38.41
C GLY A 878 40.43 11.99 -36.89
N LEU A 879 39.37 12.49 -36.25
CA LEU A 879 39.26 12.75 -34.82
C LEU A 879 37.88 12.32 -34.34
N VAL A 880 37.79 11.88 -33.09
CA VAL A 880 36.55 11.47 -32.43
C VAL A 880 36.20 12.47 -31.33
N TYR A 881 34.92 12.77 -31.16
CA TYR A 881 34.39 13.54 -30.06
C TYR A 881 34.14 12.65 -28.83
N GLY A 882 34.56 13.12 -27.66
CA GLY A 882 34.47 12.37 -26.41
C GLY A 882 33.27 12.79 -25.57
N ASN A 883 32.10 12.22 -25.82
CA ASN A 883 30.96 12.37 -24.91
C ASN A 883 30.19 11.06 -24.76
N TRP A 884 30.21 10.48 -23.57
CA TRP A 884 29.32 9.38 -23.20
C TRP A 884 28.50 9.81 -21.98
N ASN A 885 27.52 10.66 -22.25
CA ASN A 885 26.31 10.95 -21.47
C ASN A 885 26.47 11.49 -20.02
N LEU A 886 25.91 12.69 -19.80
CA LEU A 886 25.40 13.32 -18.56
C LEU A 886 26.24 13.27 -17.26
N SER A 887 27.45 12.71 -17.21
CA SER A 887 28.24 12.60 -15.98
C SER A 887 29.76 12.56 -16.13
N GLY A 888 30.32 12.55 -17.34
CA GLY A 888 31.78 12.48 -17.51
C GLY A 888 32.21 12.94 -18.90
N PHE A 889 33.13 13.90 -18.92
CA PHE A 889 33.82 14.37 -20.11
C PHE A 889 35.10 13.52 -20.29
N ILE A 890 35.44 13.11 -21.50
CA ILE A 890 36.71 12.44 -21.80
C ILE A 890 37.67 13.48 -22.35
N PHE A 891 38.90 13.52 -21.83
CA PHE A 891 39.94 14.43 -22.28
C PHE A 891 40.58 14.02 -23.64
N SER A 892 40.97 15.03 -24.42
CA SER A 892 41.34 15.11 -25.83
C SER A 892 42.60 14.35 -26.19
N TRP A 893 43.51 14.17 -25.23
CA TRP A 893 44.72 13.37 -25.42
C TRP A 893 44.43 11.87 -25.61
N THR A 894 43.20 11.41 -25.38
CA THR A 894 42.80 10.02 -25.64
C THR A 894 42.30 9.78 -27.06
N HIS A 895 41.79 10.81 -27.77
CA HIS A 895 41.02 10.65 -29.01
C HIS A 895 41.86 10.22 -30.22
N SER A 896 43.13 10.66 -30.31
CA SER A 896 44.01 10.27 -31.43
C SER A 896 44.39 8.79 -31.44
N GLU A 897 44.17 8.07 -30.33
CA GLU A 897 44.56 6.67 -30.17
C GLU A 897 43.36 5.70 -30.19
N TRP A 898 42.13 6.16 -30.45
CA TRP A 898 40.92 5.31 -30.38
C TRP A 898 41.04 4.07 -31.28
N ARG A 899 41.41 4.26 -32.55
CA ARG A 899 41.61 3.15 -33.50
C ARG A 899 42.67 2.16 -33.03
N LYS A 900 43.79 2.66 -32.49
CA LYS A 900 44.88 1.82 -31.95
C LYS A 900 44.46 1.06 -30.68
N ARG A 901 43.72 1.70 -29.77
CA ARG A 901 43.20 1.08 -28.54
C ARG A 901 42.16 0.02 -28.85
N ALA A 902 41.22 0.32 -29.75
CA ALA A 902 40.25 -0.63 -30.29
C ALA A 902 40.94 -1.86 -30.89
N LYS A 903 41.98 -1.66 -31.73
CA LYS A 903 42.82 -2.76 -32.23
C LYS A 903 43.42 -3.59 -31.10
N GLY A 904 44.04 -2.95 -30.11
CA GLY A 904 44.64 -3.64 -28.96
C GLY A 904 43.63 -4.47 -28.15
N PHE A 905 42.38 -4.03 -28.06
CA PHE A 905 41.31 -4.79 -27.40
C PHE A 905 40.83 -5.99 -28.22
N ILE A 906 40.73 -5.83 -29.53
CA ILE A 906 40.26 -6.89 -30.44
C ILE A 906 41.33 -7.95 -30.70
N THR A 907 42.57 -7.56 -30.99
CA THR A 907 43.63 -8.47 -31.47
C THR A 907 44.63 -8.87 -30.37
N GLY A 908 44.47 -8.39 -29.15
CA GLY A 908 45.39 -8.70 -28.06
C GLY A 908 45.28 -10.16 -27.58
N SER A 909 46.32 -10.69 -26.93
CA SER A 909 46.34 -12.07 -26.41
C SER A 909 46.23 -12.24 -24.88
N GLY A 910 46.42 -11.18 -24.08
CA GLY A 910 46.35 -11.27 -22.60
C GLY A 910 44.95 -11.12 -21.98
N ASP A 911 44.71 -11.66 -20.79
CA ASP A 911 43.36 -11.65 -20.15
C ASP A 911 42.92 -10.27 -19.60
N SER A 912 43.86 -9.31 -19.53
CA SER A 912 43.61 -7.95 -19.02
C SER A 912 44.12 -6.88 -19.98
N VAL A 913 43.52 -5.70 -19.93
CA VAL A 913 43.88 -4.51 -20.70
C VAL A 913 44.11 -3.32 -19.78
N GLU A 914 44.96 -2.38 -20.19
CA GLU A 914 45.07 -1.08 -19.52
C GLU A 914 43.92 -0.18 -19.98
N ALA A 915 43.20 0.40 -19.02
CA ALA A 915 42.10 1.33 -19.24
C ALA A 915 42.15 2.47 -18.21
N PHE A 916 41.36 3.52 -18.39
CA PHE A 916 41.22 4.59 -17.41
C PHE A 916 39.95 4.39 -16.55
N GLU A 917 40.08 4.51 -15.23
CA GLU A 917 38.95 4.41 -14.30
C GLU A 917 38.36 5.79 -14.01
N TRP A 918 37.16 6.04 -14.51
CA TRP A 918 36.50 7.35 -14.43
C TRP A 918 35.53 7.49 -13.26
N GLU A 919 35.34 6.44 -12.45
CA GLU A 919 34.34 6.42 -11.39
C GLU A 919 34.81 7.17 -10.13
N GLY A 920 33.97 8.11 -9.64
CA GLY A 920 34.23 8.82 -8.38
C GLY A 920 35.22 10.00 -8.47
N LEU A 921 35.65 10.38 -9.68
CA LEU A 921 36.61 11.47 -9.85
C LEU A 921 35.97 12.86 -9.79
N PRO A 922 36.65 13.85 -9.19
CA PRO A 922 36.26 15.26 -9.31
C PRO A 922 36.30 15.73 -10.76
N TYR A 923 35.40 16.65 -11.12
CA TYR A 923 35.41 17.31 -12.43
C TYR A 923 36.78 17.96 -12.67
N GLY A 924 37.41 17.68 -13.81
CA GLY A 924 38.72 18.23 -14.16
C GLY A 924 39.94 17.38 -13.76
N ALA A 925 39.75 16.24 -13.07
CA ALA A 925 40.84 15.37 -12.65
C ALA A 925 41.19 14.31 -13.73
N GLU A 926 42.48 14.05 -13.93
CA GLU A 926 42.95 12.96 -14.78
C GLU A 926 42.67 11.60 -14.09
N PRO A 927 42.00 10.65 -14.77
CA PRO A 927 41.74 9.33 -14.21
C PRO A 927 43.02 8.49 -14.09
N PRO A 928 43.12 7.66 -13.03
CA PRO A 928 44.22 6.70 -12.94
C PRO A 928 44.09 5.62 -14.03
N LYS A 929 45.25 5.18 -14.53
CA LYS A 929 45.32 3.96 -15.33
C LYS A 929 45.15 2.74 -14.43
N VAL A 930 44.28 1.85 -14.85
CA VAL A 930 43.97 0.60 -14.17
C VAL A 930 44.12 -0.58 -15.12
N LYS A 931 44.44 -1.76 -14.57
CA LYS A 931 44.35 -3.02 -15.31
C LYS A 931 42.98 -3.62 -15.06
N MET A 932 42.25 -3.90 -16.14
CA MET A 932 40.91 -4.48 -16.09
C MET A 932 40.84 -5.75 -16.95
N PRO A 933 39.93 -6.69 -16.65
CA PRO A 933 39.65 -7.82 -17.53
C PRO A 933 39.28 -7.33 -18.94
N ARG A 934 39.76 -8.02 -19.98
CA ARG A 934 39.41 -7.66 -21.37
C ARG A 934 37.89 -7.73 -21.59
N PRO A 935 37.27 -6.72 -22.24
CA PRO A 935 35.85 -6.79 -22.58
C PRO A 935 35.61 -7.81 -23.70
N THR A 936 34.49 -8.54 -23.63
CA THR A 936 34.02 -9.43 -24.69
C THR A 936 32.85 -8.80 -25.44
N LEU A 937 32.57 -9.27 -26.66
CA LEU A 937 31.38 -8.84 -27.42
C LEU A 937 30.09 -9.10 -26.63
N GLU A 938 30.00 -10.23 -25.94
CA GLU A 938 28.86 -10.56 -25.07
C GLU A 938 28.67 -9.50 -23.98
N LYS A 939 29.74 -9.10 -23.29
CA LYS A 939 29.70 -8.03 -22.27
C LYS A 939 29.38 -6.66 -22.86
N LEU A 940 29.82 -6.35 -24.09
CA LEU A 940 29.40 -5.14 -24.78
C LEU A 940 27.88 -5.10 -24.98
N TYR A 941 27.28 -6.22 -25.33
CA TYR A 941 25.83 -6.30 -25.51
C TYR A 941 25.04 -6.25 -24.19
N GLU A 942 25.70 -6.48 -23.06
CA GLU A 942 25.17 -6.27 -21.71
C GLU A 942 25.34 -4.83 -21.21
N TYR A 943 26.15 -4.02 -21.90
CA TYR A 943 26.55 -2.72 -21.42
C TYR A 943 25.38 -1.72 -21.41
N ARG A 944 24.89 -1.44 -20.21
CA ARG A 944 23.90 -0.39 -19.92
C ARG A 944 24.64 0.91 -19.64
N ALA A 945 24.20 2.00 -20.24
CA ALA A 945 24.89 3.30 -20.22
C ALA A 945 24.76 4.04 -18.88
N THR A 946 25.08 3.37 -17.76
CA THR A 946 24.94 3.91 -16.41
C THR A 946 26.24 4.48 -15.86
N THR A 947 27.38 3.98 -16.28
CA THR A 947 28.72 4.49 -15.95
C THR A 947 29.61 4.38 -17.19
N PHE A 948 30.40 5.42 -17.49
CA PHE A 948 31.30 5.38 -18.63
C PHE A 948 32.41 4.35 -18.41
N ARG A 949 32.56 3.44 -19.36
CA ARG A 949 33.58 2.40 -19.40
C ARG A 949 34.27 2.46 -20.75
N GLU A 950 35.49 2.96 -20.72
CA GLU A 950 36.27 3.25 -21.92
C GLU A 950 36.46 2.02 -22.82
N GLU A 951 36.67 0.86 -22.21
CA GLU A 951 36.91 -0.40 -22.92
C GLU A 951 35.72 -0.85 -23.78
N TYR A 952 34.49 -0.57 -23.32
CA TYR A 952 33.27 -0.86 -24.10
C TYR A 952 33.04 0.20 -25.18
N ALA A 953 33.41 1.46 -24.96
CA ALA A 953 33.30 2.51 -25.96
C ALA A 953 34.18 2.23 -27.19
N HIS A 954 35.42 1.82 -26.96
CA HIS A 954 36.33 1.43 -28.04
C HIS A 954 35.85 0.17 -28.77
N LEU A 955 35.30 -0.81 -28.05
CA LEU A 955 34.74 -2.02 -28.65
C LEU A 955 33.48 -1.70 -29.49
N ALA A 956 32.65 -0.76 -29.03
CA ALA A 956 31.49 -0.27 -29.76
C ALA A 956 31.88 0.46 -31.06
N PHE A 957 32.87 1.35 -30.98
CA PHE A 957 33.51 1.99 -32.13
C PHE A 957 34.05 0.95 -33.11
N ALA A 958 34.72 -0.11 -32.61
CA ALA A 958 35.29 -1.16 -33.44
C ALA A 958 34.24 -1.89 -34.30
N VAL A 959 33.10 -2.23 -33.69
CA VAL A 959 31.96 -2.88 -34.35
C VAL A 959 31.31 -1.94 -35.38
N ALA A 960 31.14 -0.67 -35.04
CA ALA A 960 30.53 0.32 -35.91
C ALA A 960 31.41 0.62 -37.15
N ALA A 961 32.71 0.84 -36.95
CA ALA A 961 33.67 1.09 -38.03
C ALA A 961 33.74 -0.10 -38.99
N TYR A 962 33.84 -1.34 -38.49
CA TYR A 962 33.76 -2.54 -39.34
C TYR A 962 32.47 -2.59 -40.16
N GLY A 963 31.33 -2.29 -39.53
CA GLY A 963 30.03 -2.27 -40.18
C GLY A 963 29.94 -1.23 -41.30
N LEU A 964 30.49 -0.03 -41.09
CA LEU A 964 30.52 1.05 -42.08
C LEU A 964 31.48 0.77 -43.23
N GLU A 965 32.67 0.26 -42.93
CA GLU A 965 33.76 0.14 -43.92
C GLU A 965 33.72 -1.18 -44.69
N ASN A 966 33.44 -2.30 -44.03
CA ASN A 966 33.64 -3.64 -44.60
C ASN A 966 32.34 -4.46 -44.74
N ASN A 967 31.31 -4.21 -43.93
CA ASN A 967 30.03 -4.92 -44.06
C ASN A 967 28.78 -4.03 -43.90
N PRO A 968 28.54 -3.07 -44.82
CA PRO A 968 27.37 -2.17 -44.75
C PRO A 968 26.03 -2.90 -44.78
N ARG A 969 25.94 -4.01 -45.52
CA ARG A 969 24.73 -4.83 -45.60
C ARG A 969 24.39 -5.47 -44.26
N GLY A 970 25.39 -5.99 -43.55
CA GLY A 970 25.24 -6.54 -42.20
C GLY A 970 24.80 -5.47 -41.21
N LEU A 971 25.41 -4.29 -41.25
CA LEU A 971 25.05 -3.16 -40.39
C LEU A 971 23.60 -2.71 -40.62
N LYS A 972 23.18 -2.53 -41.87
CA LYS A 972 21.80 -2.21 -42.21
C LYS A 972 20.81 -3.26 -41.69
N LYS A 973 21.15 -4.53 -41.86
CA LYS A 973 20.34 -5.65 -41.38
C LYS A 973 20.26 -5.67 -39.85
N LEU A 974 21.34 -5.31 -39.16
CA LEU A 974 21.36 -5.16 -37.70
C LEU A 974 20.38 -4.07 -37.26
N CYS A 975 20.51 -2.84 -37.75
CA CYS A 975 19.60 -1.74 -37.40
C CYS A 975 18.13 -2.11 -37.67
N THR A 976 17.86 -2.74 -38.82
CA THR A 976 16.50 -3.16 -39.18
C THR A 976 15.94 -4.24 -38.25
N ASN A 977 16.75 -5.24 -37.89
CA ASN A 977 16.32 -6.33 -37.01
C ASN A 977 16.09 -5.82 -35.58
N LEU A 978 16.97 -4.94 -35.09
CA LEU A 978 16.83 -4.30 -33.80
C LEU A 978 15.50 -3.54 -33.72
N GLN A 979 15.18 -2.75 -34.74
CA GLN A 979 13.93 -1.99 -34.80
C GLN A 979 12.68 -2.89 -34.90
N LYS A 980 12.71 -3.94 -35.72
CA LYS A 980 11.58 -4.89 -35.82
C LYS A 980 11.29 -5.57 -34.49
N GLU A 981 12.34 -6.02 -33.83
CA GLU A 981 12.21 -6.73 -32.57
C GLU A 981 11.87 -5.75 -31.43
N TYR A 982 12.28 -4.47 -31.50
CA TYR A 982 11.75 -3.40 -30.64
C TYR A 982 10.24 -3.24 -30.83
N GLN A 983 9.77 -3.03 -32.06
CA GLN A 983 8.33 -2.90 -32.36
C GLN A 983 7.50 -4.12 -31.96
N LYS A 984 8.10 -5.32 -31.89
CA LYS A 984 7.39 -6.52 -31.44
C LYS A 984 7.23 -6.57 -29.91
N ASN A 985 8.21 -6.05 -29.16
CA ASN A 985 8.30 -6.24 -27.71
C ASN A 985 8.23 -4.91 -26.92
N TRP A 986 7.99 -3.77 -27.57
CA TRP A 986 8.12 -2.46 -26.94
C TRP A 986 7.25 -2.29 -25.68
N ILE A 987 6.06 -2.90 -25.66
CA ILE A 987 5.10 -2.87 -24.54
C ILE A 987 5.67 -3.55 -23.28
N THR A 988 6.48 -4.59 -23.46
CA THR A 988 6.97 -5.46 -22.37
C THR A 988 8.30 -4.99 -21.78
N VAL A 989 9.01 -4.10 -22.48
CA VAL A 989 10.37 -3.70 -22.10
C VAL A 989 10.47 -2.21 -21.78
N GLY A 990 9.73 -1.35 -22.51
CA GLY A 990 9.55 0.13 -22.42
C GLY A 990 10.71 1.01 -21.96
N ARG A 991 11.90 0.45 -21.86
CA ARG A 991 13.12 0.98 -22.44
C ARG A 991 13.59 -0.02 -23.47
N PHE A 992 14.13 0.45 -24.58
CA PHE A 992 14.90 -0.42 -25.45
C PHE A 992 16.26 -0.69 -24.82
N GLU A 993 16.28 -1.54 -23.79
CA GLU A 993 17.51 -2.20 -23.30
C GLU A 993 17.37 -3.68 -23.64
N PRO A 994 17.66 -4.06 -24.89
CA PRO A 994 17.58 -5.45 -25.27
C PRO A 994 18.52 -6.30 -24.41
N THR A 995 18.08 -7.50 -24.03
CA THR A 995 18.97 -8.43 -23.34
C THR A 995 20.18 -8.72 -24.22
N SER A 996 21.31 -9.06 -23.58
CA SER A 996 22.52 -9.43 -24.33
C SER A 996 22.26 -10.60 -25.26
N GLU A 997 21.54 -11.62 -24.78
CA GLU A 997 21.13 -12.76 -25.60
C GLU A 997 20.35 -12.34 -26.85
N TRP A 998 19.39 -11.42 -26.71
CA TRP A 998 18.62 -10.90 -27.82
C TRP A 998 19.49 -10.11 -28.80
N THR A 999 20.40 -9.28 -28.29
CA THR A 999 21.28 -8.43 -29.10
C THR A 999 22.27 -9.30 -29.87
N VAL A 1000 22.86 -10.30 -29.22
CA VAL A 1000 23.71 -11.34 -29.83
C VAL A 1000 22.96 -12.04 -30.96
N LYS A 1001 21.68 -12.41 -30.74
CA LYS A 1001 20.85 -13.04 -31.77
C LYS A 1001 20.64 -12.12 -32.97
N CYS A 1002 20.38 -10.83 -32.75
CA CYS A 1002 20.27 -9.82 -33.81
C CYS A 1002 21.60 -9.65 -34.58
N VAL A 1003 22.74 -9.59 -33.88
CA VAL A 1003 24.07 -9.53 -34.48
C VAL A 1003 24.35 -10.78 -35.31
N ASN A 1004 24.13 -11.98 -34.77
CA ASN A 1004 24.32 -13.25 -35.47
C ASN A 1004 23.42 -13.38 -36.71
N LYS A 1005 22.16 -12.91 -36.64
CA LYS A 1005 21.27 -12.86 -37.81
C LYS A 1005 21.75 -11.88 -38.88
N SER A 1006 22.48 -10.84 -38.48
CA SER A 1006 22.83 -9.71 -39.35
C SER A 1006 24.20 -9.86 -39.98
N PHE A 1007 25.21 -10.24 -39.20
CA PHE A 1007 26.59 -10.43 -39.61
C PHE A 1007 27.00 -11.91 -39.77
N GLY A 1008 26.22 -12.84 -39.21
CA GLY A 1008 26.52 -14.28 -39.20
C GLY A 1008 27.23 -14.75 -37.92
N ARG A 1009 27.24 -16.07 -37.68
CA ARG A 1009 27.84 -16.67 -36.47
C ARG A 1009 29.36 -16.53 -36.38
N LYS A 1010 30.04 -16.30 -37.50
CA LYS A 1010 31.50 -16.09 -37.58
C LYS A 1010 31.91 -14.62 -37.48
N PHE A 1011 30.99 -13.74 -37.07
CA PHE A 1011 31.26 -12.30 -37.01
C PHE A 1011 32.50 -11.96 -36.16
N ALA A 1012 32.69 -12.62 -35.02
CA ALA A 1012 33.84 -12.38 -34.15
C ALA A 1012 35.17 -12.65 -34.88
N GLU A 1013 35.28 -13.76 -35.62
CA GLU A 1013 36.47 -14.10 -36.42
C GLU A 1013 36.74 -13.05 -37.52
N LEU A 1014 35.67 -12.57 -38.17
CA LEU A 1014 35.78 -11.56 -39.23
C LEU A 1014 36.16 -10.17 -38.69
N LEU A 1015 35.64 -9.82 -37.51
CA LEU A 1015 35.95 -8.57 -36.83
C LEU A 1015 37.42 -8.57 -36.39
N GLU A 1016 37.90 -9.66 -35.80
CA GLU A 1016 39.30 -9.83 -35.42
C GLU A 1016 40.24 -9.75 -36.62
N ALA A 1017 39.91 -10.45 -37.71
CA ALA A 1017 40.69 -10.41 -38.94
C ALA A 1017 40.78 -8.99 -39.54
N PHE A 1018 39.66 -8.27 -39.60
CA PHE A 1018 39.65 -6.88 -40.08
C PHE A 1018 40.54 -5.97 -39.24
N TRP A 1019 40.46 -6.06 -37.92
CA TRP A 1019 41.29 -5.24 -37.03
C TRP A 1019 42.76 -5.65 -37.02
N ALA A 1020 43.07 -6.91 -37.34
CA ALA A 1020 44.45 -7.33 -37.54
C ALA A 1020 45.09 -6.64 -38.77
N GLU A 1021 44.29 -6.39 -39.81
CA GLU A 1021 44.73 -5.74 -41.07
C GLU A 1021 44.92 -4.21 -40.94
N GLN A 1022 44.10 -3.53 -40.14
CA GLN A 1022 44.19 -2.08 -39.85
C GLN A 1022 45.44 -1.73 -39.05
#